data_AF-A0A261XWN3-F1
#
_entry.id   AF-A0A261XWN3-F1
#
_cell.length_a   1.000
_cell.length_b   1.000
_cell.length_c   1.000
_cell.angle_alpha   90.00
_cell.angle_beta   90.00
_cell.angle_gamma   90.00
#
_symmetry.space_group_name_H-M   'P 1'
#
loop_
_entity.id
_entity.type
_entity.pdbx_description
1 polymer ?
#
loop_
_entity_poly.entity_id
_entity_poly.type
_entity_poly.pdbx_seq_one_letter_code
_entity_poly.pdbx_strand_id
1 'polypeptide(L)'
;MKSFIANPDTSLYRVTWEKRRDGNCLPRVDIISEAFWKEKQIPLGVYGTVVKDTVACLFGQFSKGIHLARVAANHVTDIKAYECWVNRVWTKRMPSSNTKGAVMTINIAGGQGTSTLVNGNASIPAYSLQSHPGMSKSGKDIYLSYTRNDVFAGHGFYSTPIVHVVWEVTLPKRDPGFPTVKRPSMFKHLMKAEDTLKFFKDGQYLGWSGFTGVGYPKMVPAALADHVEREGLQGKMKFNLFCGASVGAEIEDRWARNDMIDRRYPHQVGRNIKQGINTGRIRFADKHLSQFPQDLVYGFYTKDKPDNKKLDIVIIEATAITEEGAIVPGASVGASPELIQMADKVIIEVNTRIPSFEGLHDINFCSLPPNRKPYLVMAVEDRIGSTSIPVDPEKIIAVVESDRPDNTGSNTPADETAVAIAGHLIEFLEHEVKMGRLPKQLLPLQSGIGNIANAIIGGLAKGPFEQVTVWTEVLQDTFLDFFDSGKLKFASATSVRFSPNGFDHFYQNWSNYYDKLLLRSQQVSNSPEIIRRLGCIAMNTPVEFDIYGHANSTLVAGSGMLNGLGGSGDFLRNAKLSIMHTPSTRPTKSDKTGISCVVPMATHVDQTEHDLDVYVTEQGLADLRGLCPRDRAQVIIDKCAHPDYKDLLKDYLDSATKFCMRVGMGHEPHMLDKVFKMHVNLMNNGTMKIDSW
;
A
#
# COMPACT_ATOMS: atom_id res chain seq x y z
N MET A 1 -42.45 21.12 -48.44
CA MET A 1 -41.40 21.36 -47.43
C MET A 1 -40.54 22.51 -47.93
N LYS A 2 -40.37 23.58 -47.14
CA LYS A 2 -39.39 24.64 -47.47
C LYS A 2 -37.99 24.02 -47.45
N SER A 3 -37.17 24.35 -48.44
CA SER A 3 -35.80 23.85 -48.59
C SER A 3 -34.99 24.06 -47.30
N PHE A 4 -34.29 23.03 -46.84
CA PHE A 4 -33.27 23.17 -45.78
C PHE A 4 -32.22 24.18 -46.24
N ILE A 5 -32.02 25.26 -45.48
CA ILE A 5 -30.94 26.23 -45.72
C ILE A 5 -29.71 25.70 -45.00
N ALA A 6 -28.70 25.30 -45.76
CA ALA A 6 -27.43 24.86 -45.19
C ALA A 6 -26.64 26.06 -44.66
N ASN A 7 -26.41 26.08 -43.33
CA ASN A 7 -25.72 27.16 -42.60
C ASN A 7 -26.48 28.50 -42.59
N PRO A 8 -27.64 28.56 -41.90
CA PRO A 8 -28.45 29.77 -41.78
C PRO A 8 -27.77 30.84 -40.93
N ASP A 9 -28.34 32.05 -40.94
CA ASP A 9 -27.96 33.12 -40.02
C ASP A 9 -28.00 32.62 -38.56
N THR A 10 -27.03 33.07 -37.75
CA THR A 10 -26.91 32.71 -36.34
C THR A 10 -27.02 33.95 -35.47
N SER A 11 -27.97 33.94 -34.53
CA SER A 11 -28.16 35.00 -33.54
C SER A 11 -27.12 34.92 -32.42
N LEU A 12 -26.69 36.08 -31.90
CA LEU A 12 -25.91 36.19 -30.66
C LEU A 12 -26.80 36.72 -29.53
N TYR A 13 -26.79 36.03 -28.40
CA TYR A 13 -27.50 36.41 -27.19
C TYR A 13 -26.50 36.73 -26.08
N ARG A 14 -26.80 37.74 -25.25
CA ARG A 14 -26.08 38.03 -24.01
C ARG A 14 -26.97 37.65 -22.85
N VAL A 15 -26.42 36.89 -21.93
CA VAL A 15 -27.09 36.51 -20.69
C VAL A 15 -26.40 37.27 -19.56
N THR A 16 -27.11 38.22 -18.95
CA THR A 16 -26.60 39.04 -17.84
C THR A 16 -27.22 38.58 -16.54
N TRP A 17 -26.38 38.32 -15.53
CA TRP A 17 -26.82 37.93 -14.20
C TRP A 17 -26.31 38.93 -13.17
N GLU A 18 -27.21 39.52 -12.40
CA GLU A 18 -26.87 40.45 -11.32
C GLU A 18 -27.04 39.76 -9.95
N LYS A 19 -26.00 39.85 -9.11
CA LYS A 19 -25.95 39.20 -7.79
C LYS A 19 -26.81 39.90 -6.71
N ARG A 20 -27.92 40.56 -7.06
CA ARG A 20 -28.72 41.33 -6.09
C ARG A 20 -30.08 40.67 -5.81
N ARG A 21 -30.18 40.18 -4.57
CA ARG A 21 -31.36 39.93 -3.72
C ARG A 21 -32.60 39.34 -4.40
N ASP A 22 -32.50 38.12 -4.89
CA ASP A 22 -33.29 36.95 -4.47
C ASP A 22 -32.81 35.74 -5.29
N GLY A 23 -33.06 34.52 -4.82
CA GLY A 23 -32.69 33.30 -5.53
C GLY A 23 -33.61 32.95 -6.71
N ASN A 24 -34.53 33.85 -7.10
CA ASN A 24 -35.60 33.58 -8.06
C ASN A 24 -35.55 34.46 -9.33
N CYS A 25 -34.58 35.37 -9.43
CA CYS A 25 -34.39 36.16 -10.65
C CYS A 25 -33.74 35.31 -11.76
N LEU A 26 -34.52 35.01 -12.81
CA LEU A 26 -33.98 34.46 -14.06
C LEU A 26 -32.97 35.46 -14.67
N PRO A 27 -31.85 34.98 -15.23
CA PRO A 27 -30.90 35.87 -15.88
C PRO A 27 -31.56 36.56 -17.07
N ARG A 28 -31.27 37.85 -17.25
CA ARG A 28 -31.80 38.61 -18.37
C ARG A 28 -31.08 38.16 -19.64
N VAL A 29 -31.85 37.69 -20.63
CA VAL A 29 -31.34 37.34 -21.96
C VAL A 29 -31.68 38.49 -22.91
N ASP A 30 -30.66 39.15 -23.45
CA ASP A 30 -30.80 40.16 -24.49
C ASP A 30 -30.30 39.58 -25.81
N ILE A 31 -31.06 39.76 -26.89
CA ILE A 31 -30.56 39.50 -28.25
C ILE A 31 -29.59 40.64 -28.61
N ILE A 32 -28.33 40.30 -28.86
CA ILE A 32 -27.31 41.27 -29.27
C ILE A 32 -27.35 41.51 -30.78
N SER A 33 -27.56 40.44 -31.55
CA SER A 33 -27.72 40.51 -32.99
C SER A 33 -28.46 39.26 -33.48
N GLU A 34 -29.56 39.41 -34.20
CA GLU A 34 -30.33 38.29 -34.77
C GLU A 34 -29.60 37.58 -35.91
N ALA A 35 -28.66 38.26 -36.57
CA ALA A 35 -27.84 37.72 -37.66
C ALA A 35 -26.36 38.05 -37.41
N PHE A 36 -25.83 37.62 -36.25
CA PHE A 36 -24.44 37.87 -35.86
C PHE A 36 -23.46 37.20 -36.82
N TRP A 37 -23.74 35.94 -37.17
CA TRP A 37 -23.15 35.29 -38.35
C TRP A 37 -24.18 35.26 -39.45
N LYS A 38 -23.87 35.82 -40.61
CA LYS A 38 -24.75 35.77 -41.79
C LYS A 38 -24.65 34.43 -42.49
N GLU A 39 -25.62 34.13 -43.35
CA GLU A 39 -25.66 32.95 -44.19
C GLU A 39 -24.32 32.80 -44.90
N LYS A 40 -23.77 31.60 -44.84
CA LYS A 40 -22.46 31.24 -45.42
C LYS A 40 -21.23 31.86 -44.75
N GLN A 41 -21.37 32.55 -43.62
CA GLN A 41 -20.24 32.88 -42.74
C GLN A 41 -19.94 31.71 -41.80
N ILE A 42 -18.68 31.61 -41.38
CA ILE A 42 -18.23 30.61 -40.43
C ILE A 42 -18.76 30.99 -39.05
N PRO A 43 -19.61 30.18 -38.40
CA PRO A 43 -20.21 30.53 -37.12
C PRO A 43 -19.21 30.26 -35.98
N LEU A 44 -18.26 31.16 -35.79
CA LEU A 44 -17.20 31.01 -34.79
C LEU A 44 -17.78 31.11 -33.37
N GLY A 45 -17.47 30.12 -32.54
CA GLY A 45 -18.01 29.95 -31.19
C GLY A 45 -19.13 28.91 -31.09
N VAL A 46 -19.79 28.58 -32.22
CA VAL A 46 -20.88 27.58 -32.25
C VAL A 46 -20.34 26.15 -32.12
N TYR A 47 -19.15 25.88 -32.65
CA TYR A 47 -18.55 24.55 -32.56
C TYR A 47 -17.80 24.31 -31.25
N GLY A 48 -17.42 25.39 -30.56
CA GLY A 48 -16.76 25.34 -29.26
C GLY A 48 -16.09 26.66 -28.92
N THR A 49 -15.83 26.89 -27.64
CA THR A 49 -15.14 28.08 -27.15
C THR A 49 -14.24 27.71 -25.97
N VAL A 50 -13.06 28.30 -25.88
CA VAL A 50 -12.18 28.24 -24.72
C VAL A 50 -11.74 29.64 -24.38
N VAL A 51 -11.92 30.08 -23.13
CA VAL A 51 -11.39 31.35 -22.65
C VAL A 51 -10.18 31.06 -21.78
N LYS A 52 -9.04 31.69 -22.09
CA LYS A 52 -7.84 31.65 -21.27
C LYS A 52 -7.38 33.08 -21.02
N ASP A 53 -7.12 33.41 -19.76
CA ASP A 53 -6.77 34.75 -19.29
C ASP A 53 -7.84 35.79 -19.69
N THR A 54 -7.56 36.64 -20.69
CA THR A 54 -8.48 37.67 -21.23
C THR A 54 -8.85 37.45 -22.69
N VAL A 55 -8.51 36.29 -23.28
CA VAL A 55 -8.72 35.99 -24.69
C VAL A 55 -9.66 34.78 -24.84
N ALA A 56 -10.73 34.97 -25.62
CA ALA A 56 -11.66 33.93 -26.03
C ALA A 56 -11.21 33.34 -27.37
N CYS A 57 -10.92 32.04 -27.40
CA CYS A 57 -10.66 31.24 -28.58
C CYS A 57 -11.97 30.56 -29.02
N LEU A 58 -12.42 30.85 -30.24
CA LEU A 58 -13.73 30.51 -30.77
C LEU A 58 -13.57 29.58 -31.96
N PHE A 59 -14.21 28.41 -31.90
CA PHE A 59 -14.17 27.40 -32.94
C PHE A 59 -15.47 27.42 -33.73
N GLY A 60 -15.36 27.34 -35.06
CA GLY A 60 -16.50 27.24 -35.97
C GLY A 60 -16.29 26.09 -36.95
N GLN A 61 -17.32 25.29 -37.20
CA GLN A 61 -17.29 24.25 -38.22
C GLN A 61 -18.06 24.73 -39.44
N PHE A 62 -17.45 24.67 -40.62
CA PHE A 62 -18.11 25.09 -41.84
C PHE A 62 -17.63 24.31 -43.07
N SER A 63 -18.53 23.59 -43.74
CA SER A 63 -18.41 22.85 -45.02
C SER A 63 -17.25 21.83 -45.21
N LYS A 64 -16.01 22.11 -44.79
CA LYS A 64 -14.80 21.28 -45.01
C LYS A 64 -13.78 21.31 -43.87
N GLY A 65 -14.11 21.84 -42.69
CA GLY A 65 -13.24 21.75 -41.53
C GLY A 65 -13.57 22.68 -40.37
N ILE A 66 -12.69 22.66 -39.36
CA ILE A 66 -12.78 23.48 -38.15
C ILE A 66 -11.90 24.71 -38.33
N HIS A 67 -12.47 25.86 -38.03
CA HIS A 67 -11.84 27.18 -38.07
C HIS A 67 -11.68 27.70 -36.65
N LEU A 68 -10.63 28.49 -36.43
CA LEU A 68 -10.31 29.08 -35.14
C LEU A 68 -10.22 30.60 -35.27
N ALA A 69 -10.85 31.30 -34.34
CA ALA A 69 -10.65 32.72 -34.11
C ALA A 69 -10.28 32.99 -32.66
N ARG A 70 -9.70 34.16 -32.40
CA ARG A 70 -9.51 34.70 -31.06
C ARG A 70 -10.02 36.12 -30.99
N VAL A 71 -10.48 36.53 -29.82
CA VAL A 71 -10.92 37.89 -29.52
C VAL A 71 -10.71 38.15 -28.04
N ALA A 72 -10.49 39.40 -27.64
CA ALA A 72 -10.54 39.74 -26.22
C ALA A 72 -11.92 39.39 -25.65
N ALA A 73 -11.98 38.77 -24.47
CA ALA A 73 -13.21 38.23 -23.90
C ALA A 73 -14.30 39.31 -23.70
N ASN A 74 -13.91 40.56 -23.47
CA ASN A 74 -14.81 41.71 -23.38
C ASN A 74 -15.26 42.29 -24.75
N HIS A 75 -14.76 41.76 -25.87
CA HIS A 75 -15.08 42.17 -27.23
C HIS A 75 -15.75 41.06 -28.06
N VAL A 76 -16.21 39.97 -27.43
CA VAL A 76 -16.88 38.84 -28.12
C VAL A 76 -18.18 39.23 -28.85
N THR A 77 -18.73 40.42 -28.57
CA THR A 77 -19.89 40.95 -29.29
C THR A 77 -19.52 41.83 -30.49
N ASP A 78 -18.22 42.09 -30.72
CA ASP A 78 -17.73 42.87 -31.86
C ASP A 78 -16.98 41.97 -32.85
N ILE A 79 -17.66 41.57 -33.91
CA ILE A 79 -17.09 40.75 -35.00
C ILE A 79 -15.82 41.38 -35.63
N LYS A 80 -15.66 42.72 -35.56
CA LYS A 80 -14.48 43.41 -36.12
C LYS A 80 -13.23 43.25 -35.24
N ALA A 81 -13.40 42.86 -33.98
CA ALA A 81 -12.30 42.61 -33.04
C ALA A 81 -11.68 41.20 -33.20
N TYR A 82 -12.29 40.34 -34.02
CA TYR A 82 -11.88 38.95 -34.16
C TYR A 82 -10.64 38.84 -35.05
N GLU A 83 -9.70 38.00 -34.60
CA GLU A 83 -8.58 37.56 -35.42
C GLU A 83 -8.75 36.07 -35.72
N CYS A 84 -8.76 35.72 -37.00
CA CYS A 84 -8.85 34.35 -37.46
C CYS A 84 -7.47 33.74 -37.68
N TRP A 85 -7.34 32.45 -37.41
CA TRP A 85 -6.13 31.71 -37.69
C TRP A 85 -6.12 31.24 -39.15
N VAL A 86 -5.23 31.81 -39.96
CA VAL A 86 -5.10 31.49 -41.39
C VAL A 86 -3.62 31.40 -41.73
N ASN A 87 -3.17 30.33 -42.39
CA ASN A 87 -1.76 30.13 -42.78
C ASN A 87 -0.77 30.28 -41.62
N ARG A 88 -1.14 29.80 -40.43
CA ARG A 88 -0.34 29.87 -39.20
C ARG A 88 -0.06 31.30 -38.68
N VAL A 89 -0.88 32.26 -39.09
CA VAL A 89 -0.82 33.64 -38.59
C VAL A 89 -2.22 34.12 -38.23
N TRP A 90 -2.30 35.07 -37.29
CA TRP A 90 -3.55 35.72 -36.91
C TRP A 90 -3.85 36.87 -37.87
N THR A 91 -5.06 36.90 -38.44
CA THR A 91 -5.49 37.94 -39.36
C THR A 91 -6.88 38.46 -39.02
N LYS A 92 -7.08 39.78 -39.15
CA LYS A 92 -8.39 40.43 -38.95
C LYS A 92 -9.35 40.23 -40.13
N ARG A 93 -8.87 39.68 -41.26
CA ARG A 93 -9.73 39.38 -42.40
C ARG A 93 -10.39 38.01 -42.20
N MET A 94 -11.70 38.00 -42.01
CA MET A 94 -12.51 36.77 -41.94
C MET A 94 -12.31 35.91 -43.20
N PRO A 95 -11.90 34.64 -43.08
CA PRO A 95 -11.75 33.76 -44.22
C PRO A 95 -13.12 33.37 -44.77
N SER A 96 -13.21 33.24 -46.10
CA SER A 96 -14.31 32.49 -46.72
C SER A 96 -14.09 30.99 -46.53
N SER A 97 -15.15 30.19 -46.69
CA SER A 97 -15.12 28.73 -46.57
C SER A 97 -14.08 28.02 -47.45
N ASN A 98 -13.59 28.68 -48.50
CA ASN A 98 -12.60 28.14 -49.43
C ASN A 98 -11.17 28.69 -49.21
N THR A 99 -10.94 29.45 -48.14
CA THR A 99 -9.63 30.05 -47.88
C THR A 99 -8.61 28.98 -47.51
N LYS A 100 -7.58 28.79 -48.35
CA LYS A 100 -6.50 27.83 -48.07
C LYS A 100 -5.76 28.20 -46.79
N GLY A 101 -5.53 27.20 -45.93
CA GLY A 101 -4.85 27.35 -44.64
C GLY A 101 -5.65 27.96 -43.51
N ALA A 102 -6.96 28.21 -43.70
CA ALA A 102 -7.89 28.64 -42.65
C ALA A 102 -8.50 27.48 -41.85
N VAL A 103 -8.35 26.25 -42.34
CA VAL A 103 -8.82 25.02 -41.69
C VAL A 103 -7.69 24.46 -40.83
N MET A 104 -7.99 24.19 -39.56
CA MET A 104 -7.04 23.52 -38.67
C MET A 104 -7.12 22.00 -38.83
N THR A 105 -5.98 21.35 -39.03
CA THR A 105 -5.87 19.90 -38.91
C THR A 105 -5.83 19.54 -37.43
N ILE A 106 -6.96 19.10 -36.90
CA ILE A 106 -7.06 18.60 -35.53
C ILE A 106 -6.91 17.07 -35.61
N ASN A 107 -5.76 16.54 -35.17
CA ASN A 107 -5.53 15.10 -35.05
C ASN A 107 -6.23 14.58 -33.78
N ILE A 108 -7.57 14.57 -33.81
CA ILE A 108 -8.38 13.88 -32.80
C ILE A 108 -9.32 12.97 -33.58
N ALA A 109 -9.15 11.66 -33.38
CA ALA A 109 -10.11 10.68 -33.87
C ALA A 109 -11.42 10.86 -33.09
N GLY A 110 -12.50 11.18 -33.79
CA GLY A 110 -13.83 11.38 -33.21
C GLY A 110 -14.20 12.86 -33.11
N GLY A 111 -15.11 13.30 -33.98
CA GLY A 111 -15.76 14.59 -33.85
C GLY A 111 -16.59 14.64 -32.56
N GLN A 112 -16.55 15.81 -31.91
CA GLN A 112 -17.06 16.13 -30.57
C GLN A 112 -16.25 15.52 -29.42
N GLY A 113 -15.49 16.39 -28.75
CA GLY A 113 -14.73 16.04 -27.56
C GLY A 113 -15.67 15.81 -26.38
N THR A 114 -15.87 14.53 -26.04
CA THR A 114 -16.49 14.06 -24.80
C THR A 114 -15.52 13.09 -24.13
N SER A 115 -14.94 13.48 -22.99
CA SER A 115 -14.17 12.56 -22.13
C SER A 115 -15.13 11.87 -21.15
N THR A 116 -15.21 10.55 -21.20
CA THR A 116 -15.93 9.71 -20.23
C THR A 116 -15.13 9.51 -18.95
N LEU A 117 -15.76 9.69 -17.79
CA LEU A 117 -15.31 9.16 -16.49
C LEU A 117 -16.00 7.81 -16.24
N VAL A 118 -15.25 6.83 -15.75
CA VAL A 118 -15.70 5.46 -15.43
C VAL A 118 -15.97 5.37 -13.91
N ASN A 119 -17.02 4.62 -13.54
CA ASN A 119 -17.55 4.30 -12.19
C ASN A 119 -18.55 5.29 -11.55
N GLY A 120 -19.85 5.15 -11.87
CA GLY A 120 -20.94 5.78 -11.12
C GLY A 120 -22.18 4.87 -11.05
N ASN A 121 -22.87 4.86 -9.90
CA ASN A 121 -23.94 3.92 -9.54
C ASN A 121 -25.35 4.39 -9.99
N ALA A 122 -25.43 5.21 -11.04
CA ALA A 122 -26.70 5.65 -11.62
C ALA A 122 -26.57 5.87 -13.13
N SER A 123 -27.53 5.35 -13.89
CA SER A 123 -27.68 5.69 -15.31
C SER A 123 -28.34 7.06 -15.44
N ILE A 124 -27.63 8.03 -16.03
CA ILE A 124 -28.21 9.31 -16.45
C ILE A 124 -28.54 9.19 -17.93
N PRO A 125 -29.81 9.24 -18.35
CA PRO A 125 -30.16 9.24 -19.77
C PRO A 125 -29.74 10.58 -20.38
N ALA A 126 -28.53 10.64 -20.96
CA ALA A 126 -27.96 11.86 -21.52
C ALA A 126 -27.50 11.67 -22.97
N TYR A 127 -27.85 12.62 -23.82
CA TYR A 127 -27.45 12.73 -25.23
C TYR A 127 -26.05 13.34 -25.38
N SER A 128 -25.60 14.12 -24.40
CA SER A 128 -24.24 14.66 -24.27
C SER A 128 -23.94 14.97 -22.80
N LEU A 129 -22.68 14.85 -22.38
CA LEU A 129 -22.20 15.13 -21.02
C LEU A 129 -20.90 15.94 -21.12
N GLN A 130 -20.84 17.09 -20.46
CA GLN A 130 -19.67 17.98 -20.50
C GLN A 130 -19.27 18.37 -19.08
N SER A 131 -17.98 18.20 -18.78
CA SER A 131 -17.40 18.59 -17.50
C SER A 131 -16.81 20.00 -17.57
N HIS A 132 -16.95 20.74 -16.48
CA HIS A 132 -16.49 22.12 -16.35
C HIS A 132 -15.46 22.24 -15.22
N PRO A 133 -14.24 21.67 -15.38
CA PRO A 133 -13.22 21.65 -14.33
C PRO A 133 -12.75 23.05 -13.93
N GLY A 134 -12.80 24.02 -14.84
CA GLY A 134 -12.47 25.42 -14.55
C GLY A 134 -13.51 26.15 -13.69
N MET A 135 -14.68 25.55 -13.46
CA MET A 135 -15.67 26.06 -12.51
C MET A 135 -15.44 25.52 -11.09
N SER A 136 -14.61 24.48 -10.93
CA SER A 136 -14.16 24.03 -9.62
C SER A 136 -13.30 25.09 -8.97
N LYS A 137 -13.60 25.43 -7.71
CA LYS A 137 -12.77 26.37 -6.93
C LYS A 137 -11.92 25.68 -5.89
N SER A 138 -12.23 24.43 -5.56
CA SER A 138 -11.66 23.73 -4.40
C SER A 138 -10.88 22.46 -4.78
N GLY A 139 -10.91 22.04 -6.06
CA GLY A 139 -10.46 20.71 -6.47
C GLY A 139 -11.31 19.58 -5.89
N LYS A 140 -12.43 19.93 -5.22
CA LYS A 140 -13.36 19.03 -4.53
C LYS A 140 -14.79 19.11 -5.09
N ASP A 141 -14.92 19.62 -6.29
CA ASP A 141 -16.19 19.78 -6.97
C ASP A 141 -15.99 19.84 -8.50
N ILE A 142 -17.00 19.44 -9.26
CA ILE A 142 -17.05 19.61 -10.71
C ILE A 142 -18.46 19.97 -11.10
N TYR A 143 -18.60 20.93 -12.00
CA TYR A 143 -19.90 21.19 -12.61
C TYR A 143 -20.01 20.31 -13.85
N LEU A 144 -21.09 19.56 -13.95
CA LEU A 144 -21.41 18.74 -15.12
C LEU A 144 -22.65 19.34 -15.78
N SER A 145 -22.61 19.53 -17.08
CA SER A 145 -23.82 19.77 -17.86
C SER A 145 -24.12 18.54 -18.69
N TYR A 146 -25.35 18.04 -18.63
CA TYR A 146 -25.77 16.92 -19.47
C TYR A 146 -27.08 17.24 -20.17
N THR A 147 -27.24 16.78 -21.41
CA THR A 147 -28.47 17.02 -22.18
C THR A 147 -29.38 15.80 -22.07
N ARG A 148 -30.58 15.93 -21.52
CA ARG A 148 -31.58 14.85 -21.46
C ARG A 148 -32.85 15.21 -22.23
N ASN A 149 -33.62 14.20 -22.60
CA ASN A 149 -34.92 14.38 -23.24
C ASN A 149 -36.02 14.21 -22.19
N ASP A 150 -36.73 15.29 -21.88
CA ASP A 150 -37.81 15.36 -20.91
C ASP A 150 -39.17 15.38 -21.59
N VAL A 151 -40.14 14.69 -21.01
CA VAL A 151 -41.54 14.72 -21.47
C VAL A 151 -42.36 15.53 -20.48
N PHE A 152 -42.85 16.68 -20.93
CA PHE A 152 -43.79 17.50 -20.16
C PHE A 152 -45.02 17.78 -21.04
N ALA A 153 -46.22 17.49 -20.52
CA ALA A 153 -47.48 17.63 -21.25
C ALA A 153 -47.51 16.94 -22.64
N GLY A 154 -46.87 15.75 -22.77
CA GLY A 154 -46.93 14.94 -24.00
C GLY A 154 -45.96 15.35 -25.11
N HIS A 155 -45.11 16.35 -24.90
CA HIS A 155 -44.08 16.78 -25.84
C HIS A 155 -42.67 16.54 -25.28
N GLY A 156 -41.73 16.14 -26.14
CA GLY A 156 -40.32 15.93 -25.78
C GLY A 156 -39.51 17.22 -25.88
N PHE A 157 -38.71 17.53 -24.86
CA PHE A 157 -37.87 18.70 -24.75
C PHE A 157 -36.44 18.30 -24.40
N TYR A 158 -35.45 18.94 -25.01
CA TYR A 158 -34.07 18.80 -24.54
C TYR A 158 -33.81 19.78 -23.39
N SER A 159 -33.48 19.25 -22.22
CA SER A 159 -33.02 20.05 -21.09
C SER A 159 -31.52 19.79 -20.87
N THR A 160 -30.77 20.85 -20.57
CA THR A 160 -29.33 20.74 -20.28
C THR A 160 -29.04 21.24 -18.86
N PRO A 161 -29.49 20.51 -17.82
CA PRO A 161 -29.21 20.87 -16.43
C PRO A 161 -27.71 20.93 -16.18
N ILE A 162 -27.29 21.97 -15.45
CA ILE A 162 -25.97 22.05 -14.83
C ILE A 162 -26.12 21.49 -13.42
N VAL A 163 -25.41 20.41 -13.17
CA VAL A 163 -25.31 19.78 -11.87
C VAL A 163 -23.98 20.20 -11.26
N HIS A 164 -24.05 20.86 -10.11
CA HIS A 164 -22.87 21.05 -9.28
C HIS A 164 -22.62 19.76 -8.52
N VAL A 165 -21.65 19.00 -8.96
CA VAL A 165 -21.20 17.80 -8.26
C VAL A 165 -20.12 18.24 -7.30
N VAL A 166 -20.51 18.64 -6.09
CA VAL A 166 -19.58 18.83 -4.98
C VAL A 166 -19.32 17.45 -4.40
N TRP A 167 -18.06 17.03 -4.36
CA TRP A 167 -17.67 15.95 -3.47
C TRP A 167 -17.04 16.59 -2.24
N GLU A 168 -17.77 16.59 -1.14
CA GLU A 168 -17.08 16.76 0.11
C GLU A 168 -16.16 15.55 0.30
N VAL A 169 -14.88 15.78 0.58
CA VAL A 169 -14.17 14.85 1.46
C VAL A 169 -14.72 15.13 2.85
N THR A 170 -15.97 14.73 3.07
CA THR A 170 -16.47 14.54 4.41
C THR A 170 -15.71 13.32 4.91
N LEU A 171 -14.93 13.47 5.99
CA LEU A 171 -14.90 12.37 6.95
C LEU A 171 -16.38 11.99 7.13
N PRO A 172 -16.78 10.71 7.02
CA PRO A 172 -18.16 10.37 7.32
C PRO A 172 -18.46 10.84 8.74
N LYS A 173 -19.11 12.00 8.88
CA LYS A 173 -19.85 12.33 10.09
C LYS A 173 -21.07 11.44 10.01
N ARG A 174 -20.97 10.35 10.77
CA ARG A 174 -22.00 9.35 11.06
C ARG A 174 -23.40 9.96 10.89
N ASP A 175 -24.05 9.62 9.78
CA ASP A 175 -25.47 9.33 9.85
C ASP A 175 -25.57 8.13 10.81
N PRO A 176 -26.42 8.14 11.86
CA PRO A 176 -26.51 7.05 12.83
C PRO A 176 -26.95 5.69 12.26
N GLY A 177 -27.08 5.54 10.93
CA GLY A 177 -27.37 4.28 10.25
C GLY A 177 -26.32 3.91 9.19
N PHE A 178 -25.42 2.98 9.53
CA PHE A 178 -24.74 2.01 8.63
C PHE A 178 -24.45 2.41 7.14
N PRO A 179 -23.67 3.47 6.81
CA PRO A 179 -23.31 3.76 5.41
C PRO A 179 -22.20 2.84 4.84
N THR A 180 -21.66 1.92 5.62
CA THR A 180 -20.53 1.04 5.25
C THR A 180 -20.96 -0.27 4.61
N VAL A 181 -22.22 -0.71 4.76
CA VAL A 181 -22.75 -1.92 4.10
C VAL A 181 -23.71 -1.50 2.98
N LYS A 182 -23.20 -1.41 1.75
CA LYS A 182 -23.96 -0.88 0.61
C LYS A 182 -24.91 -1.88 -0.03
N ARG A 183 -24.81 -3.18 0.29
CA ARG A 183 -25.67 -4.25 -0.25
C ARG A 183 -26.78 -4.63 0.75
N PRO A 184 -28.06 -4.24 0.53
CA PRO A 184 -29.14 -4.45 1.51
C PRO A 184 -29.39 -5.91 1.88
N SER A 185 -29.14 -6.85 0.97
CA SER A 185 -29.31 -8.27 1.25
C SER A 185 -28.38 -8.80 2.34
N MET A 186 -27.31 -8.06 2.69
CA MET A 186 -26.38 -8.44 3.76
C MET A 186 -26.94 -8.20 5.16
N PHE A 187 -27.96 -7.34 5.32
CA PHE A 187 -28.56 -7.05 6.63
C PHE A 187 -29.23 -8.28 7.27
N LYS A 188 -29.62 -9.28 6.47
CA LYS A 188 -30.14 -10.56 7.00
C LYS A 188 -29.12 -11.37 7.80
N HIS A 189 -27.83 -11.05 7.64
CA HIS A 189 -26.71 -11.68 8.36
C HIS A 189 -26.21 -10.84 9.53
N LEU A 190 -26.80 -9.67 9.79
CA LEU A 190 -26.38 -8.81 10.88
C LEU A 190 -26.63 -9.49 12.23
N MET A 191 -25.60 -9.57 13.06
CA MET A 191 -25.70 -10.12 14.42
C MET A 191 -24.67 -9.50 15.35
N LYS A 192 -24.86 -9.66 16.67
CA LYS A 192 -23.85 -9.26 17.65
C LYS A 192 -22.71 -10.29 17.67
N ALA A 193 -21.54 -9.88 18.16
CA ALA A 193 -20.40 -10.77 18.25
C ALA A 193 -20.70 -12.03 19.09
N GLU A 194 -21.47 -11.89 20.17
CA GLU A 194 -21.85 -12.99 21.07
C GLU A 194 -22.80 -13.99 20.38
N ASP A 195 -23.61 -13.54 19.43
CA ASP A 195 -24.53 -14.42 18.69
C ASP A 195 -23.78 -15.38 17.76
N THR A 196 -22.52 -15.06 17.41
CA THR A 196 -21.66 -15.89 16.57
C THR A 196 -21.08 -17.09 17.31
N LEU A 197 -21.09 -17.10 18.66
CA LEU A 197 -20.44 -18.13 19.48
C LEU A 197 -20.89 -19.56 19.13
N LYS A 198 -22.17 -19.72 18.75
CA LYS A 198 -22.77 -21.00 18.34
C LYS A 198 -22.11 -21.65 17.10
N PHE A 199 -21.34 -20.89 16.32
CA PHE A 199 -20.65 -21.41 15.14
C PHE A 199 -19.30 -22.06 15.46
N PHE A 200 -18.75 -21.79 16.64
CA PHE A 200 -17.40 -22.19 17.01
C PHE A 200 -17.39 -23.49 17.82
N LYS A 201 -16.48 -24.38 17.45
CA LYS A 201 -16.26 -25.69 18.11
C LYS A 201 -14.76 -25.92 18.26
N ASP A 202 -14.38 -26.64 19.31
CA ASP A 202 -12.99 -27.07 19.51
C ASP A 202 -12.42 -27.78 18.27
N GLY A 203 -11.13 -27.54 18.00
CA GLY A 203 -10.39 -28.16 16.91
C GLY A 203 -10.57 -27.52 15.53
N GLN A 204 -11.43 -26.51 15.39
CA GLN A 204 -11.68 -25.85 14.09
C GLN A 204 -10.45 -25.12 13.54
N TYR A 205 -10.44 -24.98 12.21
CA TYR A 205 -9.44 -24.27 11.42
C TYR A 205 -9.97 -22.88 11.09
N LEU A 206 -9.37 -21.86 11.71
CA LEU A 206 -9.80 -20.48 11.64
C LEU A 206 -8.82 -19.63 10.83
N GLY A 207 -9.36 -18.81 9.94
CA GLY A 207 -8.59 -17.80 9.22
C GLY A 207 -8.93 -16.39 9.71
N TRP A 208 -7.94 -15.56 10.02
CA TRP A 208 -8.16 -14.15 10.35
C TRP A 208 -7.49 -13.23 9.34
N SER A 209 -8.17 -12.15 8.96
CA SER A 209 -7.48 -11.01 8.37
C SER A 209 -6.48 -10.43 9.38
N GLY A 210 -5.56 -9.63 8.87
CA GLY A 210 -4.66 -8.85 9.69
C GLY A 210 -3.20 -9.10 9.40
N PHE A 211 -2.45 -8.02 9.54
CA PHE A 211 -1.04 -7.98 9.21
C PHE A 211 -0.38 -6.93 10.09
N THR A 212 0.65 -7.29 10.86
CA THR A 212 1.43 -6.39 11.71
C THR A 212 0.63 -5.60 12.75
N GLY A 213 -0.47 -6.19 13.24
CA GLY A 213 -1.31 -5.57 14.26
C GLY A 213 -2.30 -4.54 13.71
N VAL A 214 -2.68 -4.63 12.43
CA VAL A 214 -3.74 -3.81 11.81
C VAL A 214 -4.63 -4.65 10.90
N GLY A 215 -5.90 -4.27 10.73
CA GLY A 215 -6.84 -4.95 9.82
C GLY A 215 -7.29 -6.35 10.28
N TYR A 216 -7.16 -6.66 11.57
CA TYR A 216 -7.56 -7.95 12.17
C TYR A 216 -8.95 -7.85 12.82
N PRO A 217 -9.71 -8.95 12.89
CA PRO A 217 -10.98 -8.98 13.60
C PRO A 217 -10.78 -8.79 15.11
N LYS A 218 -11.69 -8.05 15.74
CA LYS A 218 -11.56 -7.57 17.13
C LYS A 218 -12.71 -8.04 18.00
N MET A 219 -13.94 -8.03 17.48
CA MET A 219 -15.14 -8.22 18.28
C MET A 219 -15.46 -9.70 18.49
N VAL A 220 -15.48 -10.50 17.43
CA VAL A 220 -15.77 -11.94 17.49
C VAL A 220 -14.66 -12.70 18.22
N PRO A 221 -13.36 -12.47 17.94
CA PRO A 221 -12.30 -13.08 18.74
C PRO A 221 -12.35 -12.70 20.22
N ALA A 222 -12.71 -11.45 20.56
CA ALA A 222 -12.86 -11.03 21.94
C ALA A 222 -14.03 -11.75 22.63
N ALA A 223 -15.19 -11.83 21.98
CA ALA A 223 -16.36 -12.54 22.50
C ALA A 223 -16.08 -14.03 22.74
N LEU A 224 -15.31 -14.68 21.86
CA LEU A 224 -14.83 -16.05 22.04
C LEU A 224 -13.93 -16.19 23.28
N ALA A 225 -13.00 -15.26 23.48
CA ALA A 225 -12.14 -15.27 24.67
C ALA A 225 -12.96 -15.05 25.96
N ASP A 226 -13.94 -14.14 25.94
CA ASP A 226 -14.85 -13.91 27.07
C ASP A 226 -15.67 -15.17 27.39
N HIS A 227 -16.16 -15.87 26.36
CA HIS A 227 -16.88 -17.14 26.52
C HIS A 227 -15.99 -18.22 27.14
N VAL A 228 -14.76 -18.40 26.64
CA VAL A 228 -13.81 -19.36 27.18
C VAL A 228 -13.47 -19.06 28.65
N GLU A 229 -13.31 -17.79 28.99
CA GLU A 229 -13.03 -17.36 30.37
C GLU A 229 -14.23 -17.60 31.29
N ARG A 230 -15.44 -17.26 30.86
CA ARG A 230 -16.67 -17.41 31.66
C ARG A 230 -17.05 -18.87 31.90
N GLU A 231 -16.92 -19.72 30.89
CA GLU A 231 -17.34 -21.13 30.96
C GLU A 231 -16.23 -22.08 31.43
N GLY A 232 -15.01 -21.59 31.71
CA GLY A 232 -13.90 -22.42 32.17
C GLY A 232 -13.37 -23.40 31.11
N LEU A 233 -13.24 -22.94 29.86
CA LEU A 233 -12.86 -23.73 28.68
C LEU A 233 -11.38 -23.56 28.28
N GLN A 234 -10.57 -22.91 29.11
CA GLN A 234 -9.14 -22.71 28.85
C GLN A 234 -8.44 -24.07 28.62
N GLY A 235 -7.70 -24.19 27.53
CA GLY A 235 -7.05 -25.43 27.09
C GLY A 235 -8.01 -26.53 26.61
N LYS A 236 -9.33 -26.32 26.63
CA LYS A 236 -10.36 -27.26 26.15
C LYS A 236 -11.00 -26.84 24.83
N MET A 237 -11.00 -25.54 24.54
CA MET A 237 -11.50 -24.98 23.28
C MET A 237 -10.33 -24.31 22.56
N LYS A 238 -9.66 -25.07 21.69
CA LYS A 238 -8.49 -24.65 20.95
C LYS A 238 -8.77 -24.61 19.45
N PHE A 239 -8.03 -23.76 18.73
CA PHE A 239 -8.19 -23.55 17.30
C PHE A 239 -6.86 -23.60 16.55
N ASN A 240 -6.92 -24.03 15.29
CA ASN A 240 -5.81 -23.92 14.34
C ASN A 240 -5.93 -22.56 13.63
N LEU A 241 -5.03 -21.63 13.92
CA LEU A 241 -5.16 -20.23 13.52
C LEU A 241 -4.20 -19.84 12.37
N PHE A 242 -4.77 -19.28 11.32
CA PHE A 242 -4.10 -18.86 10.09
C PHE A 242 -4.34 -17.37 9.85
N CYS A 243 -3.28 -16.57 9.88
CA CYS A 243 -3.36 -15.12 9.67
C CYS A 243 -2.43 -14.69 8.53
N GLY A 244 -2.50 -13.42 8.09
CA GLY A 244 -1.52 -12.90 7.14
C GLY A 244 -0.10 -12.83 7.75
N ALA A 245 0.01 -12.13 8.87
CA ALA A 245 1.21 -12.08 9.72
C ALA A 245 0.80 -12.00 11.21
N SER A 246 1.39 -11.09 11.99
CA SER A 246 0.93 -10.81 13.35
C SER A 246 -0.36 -9.99 13.37
N VAL A 247 -1.19 -10.19 14.39
CA VAL A 247 -2.41 -9.41 14.63
C VAL A 247 -2.29 -8.63 15.95
N GLY A 248 -3.34 -7.92 16.37
CA GLY A 248 -3.31 -7.14 17.62
C GLY A 248 -3.04 -8.02 18.84
N ALA A 249 -2.02 -7.65 19.63
CA ALA A 249 -1.60 -8.42 20.79
C ALA A 249 -2.69 -8.49 21.87
N GLU A 250 -3.54 -7.48 21.98
CA GLU A 250 -4.65 -7.47 22.92
C GLU A 250 -5.70 -8.55 22.65
N ILE A 251 -5.75 -9.09 21.43
CA ILE A 251 -6.64 -10.18 21.03
C ILE A 251 -5.88 -11.51 21.01
N GLU A 252 -4.84 -11.63 20.18
CA GLU A 252 -4.15 -12.90 19.96
C GLU A 252 -3.32 -13.34 21.18
N ASP A 253 -2.64 -12.40 21.86
CA ASP A 253 -1.87 -12.75 23.05
C ASP A 253 -2.79 -13.13 24.22
N ARG A 254 -4.02 -12.61 24.25
CA ARG A 254 -5.09 -13.05 25.17
C ARG A 254 -5.55 -14.48 24.84
N TRP A 255 -5.76 -14.80 23.56
CA TRP A 255 -6.05 -16.18 23.14
C TRP A 255 -4.93 -17.14 23.54
N ALA A 256 -3.67 -16.76 23.35
CA ALA A 256 -2.52 -17.55 23.77
C ALA A 256 -2.44 -17.72 25.30
N ARG A 257 -2.79 -16.68 26.07
CA ARG A 257 -2.89 -16.74 27.55
C ARG A 257 -3.97 -17.71 28.02
N ASN A 258 -5.09 -17.77 27.32
CA ASN A 258 -6.21 -18.67 27.62
C ASN A 258 -6.05 -20.08 27.02
N ASP A 259 -4.89 -20.35 26.41
CA ASP A 259 -4.57 -21.62 25.75
C ASP A 259 -5.55 -22.01 24.63
N MET A 260 -6.04 -21.03 23.87
CA MET A 260 -7.01 -21.22 22.78
C MET A 260 -6.35 -21.50 21.42
N ILE A 261 -5.03 -21.47 21.33
CA ILE A 261 -4.30 -21.63 20.05
C ILE A 261 -3.59 -22.97 20.07
N ASP A 262 -3.90 -23.82 19.11
CA ASP A 262 -3.26 -25.12 18.96
C ASP A 262 -2.19 -25.12 17.87
N ARG A 263 -2.49 -24.52 16.72
CA ARG A 263 -1.53 -24.24 15.64
C ARG A 263 -1.54 -22.76 15.27
N ARG A 264 -0.41 -22.20 14.87
CA ARG A 264 -0.31 -20.82 14.38
C ARG A 264 0.65 -20.69 13.20
N TYR A 265 0.23 -19.91 12.19
CA TYR A 265 1.02 -19.59 10.99
C TYR A 265 0.69 -18.18 10.47
N PRO A 266 1.60 -17.47 9.76
CA PRO A 266 3.03 -17.77 9.58
C PRO A 266 3.95 -16.86 10.41
N HIS A 267 3.41 -15.89 11.15
CA HIS A 267 4.20 -14.92 11.92
C HIS A 267 3.37 -14.42 13.10
N GLN A 268 3.99 -14.20 14.26
CA GLN A 268 3.30 -13.75 15.47
C GLN A 268 4.07 -12.64 16.20
N VAL A 269 3.36 -11.88 17.03
CA VAL A 269 3.97 -10.97 18.00
C VAL A 269 3.13 -11.00 19.28
N GLY A 270 3.74 -11.33 20.41
CA GLY A 270 3.11 -11.25 21.72
C GLY A 270 3.91 -12.02 22.77
N ARG A 271 3.73 -11.67 24.05
CA ARG A 271 4.51 -12.29 25.13
C ARG A 271 4.06 -13.72 25.40
N ASN A 272 2.75 -13.92 25.56
CA ASN A 272 2.15 -15.21 25.89
C ASN A 272 2.17 -16.17 24.72
N ILE A 273 1.99 -15.68 23.48
CA ILE A 273 2.09 -16.52 22.28
C ILE A 273 3.53 -16.98 22.05
N LYS A 274 4.52 -16.08 22.15
CA LYS A 274 5.94 -16.44 22.09
C LYS A 274 6.33 -17.42 23.18
N GLN A 275 5.86 -17.21 24.41
CA GLN A 275 6.08 -18.15 25.50
C GLN A 275 5.44 -19.51 25.19
N GLY A 276 4.19 -19.54 24.73
CA GLY A 276 3.49 -20.78 24.37
C GLY A 276 4.19 -21.58 23.28
N ILE A 277 4.79 -20.90 22.30
CA ILE A 277 5.59 -21.53 21.24
C ILE A 277 6.86 -22.14 21.83
N ASN A 278 7.64 -21.34 22.56
CA ASN A 278 8.92 -21.78 23.12
C ASN A 278 8.78 -22.84 24.23
N THR A 279 7.59 -22.97 24.84
CA THR A 279 7.27 -24.06 25.78
C THR A 279 6.56 -25.25 25.12
N GLY A 280 6.40 -25.26 23.79
CA GLY A 280 5.77 -26.35 23.04
C GLY A 280 4.25 -26.48 23.17
N ARG A 281 3.60 -25.50 23.82
CA ARG A 281 2.14 -25.49 24.03
C ARG A 281 1.37 -25.06 22.78
N ILE A 282 1.98 -24.22 21.95
CA ILE A 282 1.45 -23.75 20.66
C ILE A 282 2.36 -24.30 19.55
N ARG A 283 1.78 -25.02 18.59
CA ARG A 283 2.52 -25.54 17.44
C ARG A 283 2.65 -24.44 16.38
N PHE A 284 3.83 -23.90 16.21
CA PHE A 284 4.08 -22.80 15.27
C PHE A 284 5.05 -23.23 14.18
N ALA A 285 4.79 -22.77 12.96
CA ALA A 285 5.82 -22.69 11.95
C ALA A 285 5.69 -21.34 11.25
N ASP A 286 6.82 -20.69 11.09
CA ASP A 286 6.95 -19.55 10.23
C ASP A 286 7.25 -19.96 8.79
N LYS A 287 6.97 -19.04 7.89
CA LYS A 287 7.07 -19.22 6.44
C LYS A 287 7.33 -17.87 5.80
N HIS A 288 8.05 -17.87 4.69
CA HIS A 288 8.10 -16.72 3.78
C HIS A 288 6.68 -16.21 3.52
N LEU A 289 6.43 -14.93 3.77
CA LEU A 289 5.07 -14.38 3.73
C LEU A 289 4.49 -14.40 2.33
N SER A 290 5.31 -14.36 1.28
CA SER A 290 4.84 -14.57 -0.10
C SER A 290 4.32 -15.99 -0.36
N GLN A 291 4.85 -16.98 0.36
CA GLN A 291 4.58 -18.40 0.13
C GLN A 291 3.43 -18.93 0.99
N PHE A 292 3.20 -18.36 2.17
CA PHE A 292 2.13 -18.83 3.05
C PHE A 292 0.74 -18.88 2.36
N PRO A 293 0.27 -17.80 1.68
CA PRO A 293 -1.05 -17.81 1.05
C PRO A 293 -1.20 -18.85 -0.06
N GLN A 294 -0.17 -19.04 -0.89
CA GLN A 294 -0.20 -20.08 -1.93
C GLN A 294 -0.19 -21.49 -1.35
N ASP A 295 0.59 -21.75 -0.30
CA ASP A 295 0.69 -23.08 0.32
C ASP A 295 -0.63 -23.43 1.04
N LEU A 296 -1.35 -22.42 1.51
CA LEU A 296 -2.73 -22.54 1.98
C LEU A 296 -3.69 -22.96 0.88
N VAL A 297 -3.65 -22.30 -0.29
CA VAL A 297 -4.49 -22.65 -1.43
C VAL A 297 -4.12 -24.01 -2.02
N TYR A 298 -2.85 -24.43 -1.92
CA TYR A 298 -2.40 -25.78 -2.27
C TYR A 298 -2.92 -26.86 -1.31
N GLY A 299 -3.43 -26.46 -0.13
CA GLY A 299 -3.98 -27.35 0.87
C GLY A 299 -2.96 -27.94 1.82
N PHE A 300 -1.71 -27.44 1.87
CA PHE A 300 -0.69 -28.00 2.78
C PHE A 300 -1.03 -27.81 4.26
N TYR A 301 -1.80 -26.77 4.58
CA TYR A 301 -2.28 -26.51 5.94
C TYR A 301 -3.60 -27.22 6.27
N THR A 302 -4.30 -27.79 5.28
CA THR A 302 -5.56 -28.52 5.48
C THR A 302 -5.45 -30.01 5.09
N LYS A 303 -4.28 -30.47 4.64
CA LYS A 303 -4.04 -31.84 4.16
C LYS A 303 -4.39 -32.93 5.17
N ASP A 304 -4.23 -32.64 6.46
CA ASP A 304 -4.46 -33.59 7.56
C ASP A 304 -5.87 -33.42 8.18
N LYS A 305 -6.74 -32.60 7.57
CA LYS A 305 -8.12 -32.36 8.03
C LYS A 305 -9.08 -33.41 7.44
N PRO A 306 -9.85 -34.17 8.26
CA PRO A 306 -10.64 -35.32 7.79
C PRO A 306 -11.78 -35.00 6.82
N ASP A 307 -12.62 -33.99 7.14
CA ASP A 307 -13.97 -33.89 6.55
C ASP A 307 -14.17 -32.69 5.61
N ASN A 308 -13.22 -31.75 5.59
CA ASN A 308 -13.32 -30.53 4.79
C ASN A 308 -11.92 -29.97 4.52
N LYS A 309 -11.50 -29.93 3.24
CA LYS A 309 -10.18 -29.41 2.81
C LYS A 309 -10.05 -27.87 2.88
N LYS A 310 -11.11 -27.18 3.33
CA LYS A 310 -11.16 -25.74 3.55
C LYS A 310 -11.00 -25.38 5.03
N LEU A 311 -10.73 -24.10 5.29
CA LEU A 311 -10.85 -23.49 6.61
C LEU A 311 -12.33 -23.47 7.02
N ASP A 312 -12.62 -23.78 8.27
CA ASP A 312 -14.00 -23.89 8.75
C ASP A 312 -14.68 -22.53 8.79
N ILE A 313 -14.01 -21.54 9.38
CA ILE A 313 -14.53 -20.17 9.49
C ILE A 313 -13.38 -19.19 9.25
N VAL A 314 -13.62 -18.23 8.36
CA VAL A 314 -12.73 -17.09 8.14
C VAL A 314 -13.40 -15.82 8.62
N ILE A 315 -12.68 -15.05 9.44
CA ILE A 315 -13.14 -13.78 10.01
C ILE A 315 -12.29 -12.65 9.43
N ILE A 316 -12.92 -11.77 8.65
CA ILE A 316 -12.24 -10.65 7.99
C ILE A 316 -12.79 -9.34 8.53
N GLU A 317 -11.90 -8.44 8.94
CA GLU A 317 -12.26 -7.04 9.17
C GLU A 317 -12.39 -6.30 7.83
N ALA A 318 -13.44 -5.50 7.71
CA ALA A 318 -13.77 -4.70 6.54
C ALA A 318 -14.06 -3.26 6.96
N THR A 319 -13.76 -2.31 6.09
CA THR A 319 -14.19 -0.91 6.25
C THR A 319 -15.49 -0.63 5.50
N ALA A 320 -15.80 -1.44 4.50
CA ALA A 320 -17.07 -1.41 3.79
C ALA A 320 -17.40 -2.76 3.13
N ILE A 321 -18.66 -2.95 2.79
CA ILE A 321 -19.16 -3.95 1.85
C ILE A 321 -19.76 -3.18 0.67
N THR A 322 -19.26 -3.45 -0.53
CA THR A 322 -19.70 -2.81 -1.79
C THR A 322 -21.15 -3.18 -2.15
N GLU A 323 -21.72 -2.52 -3.17
CA GLU A 323 -23.08 -2.81 -3.66
C GLU A 323 -23.17 -4.24 -4.23
N GLU A 324 -22.08 -4.73 -4.80
CA GLU A 324 -21.92 -6.10 -5.31
C GLU A 324 -21.71 -7.11 -4.17
N GLY A 325 -21.51 -6.65 -2.93
CA GLY A 325 -21.25 -7.50 -1.77
C GLY A 325 -19.79 -7.91 -1.57
N ALA A 326 -18.86 -7.34 -2.33
CA ALA A 326 -17.43 -7.53 -2.13
C ALA A 326 -16.92 -6.78 -0.89
N ILE A 327 -15.93 -7.36 -0.22
CA ILE A 327 -15.35 -6.89 1.04
C ILE A 327 -14.27 -5.84 0.73
N VAL A 328 -14.37 -4.65 1.31
CA VAL A 328 -13.32 -3.63 1.29
C VAL A 328 -12.47 -3.79 2.54
N PRO A 329 -11.19 -4.22 2.46
CA PRO A 329 -10.33 -4.36 3.63
C PRO A 329 -10.07 -3.03 4.36
N GLY A 330 -9.38 -3.12 5.50
CA GLY A 330 -8.88 -1.94 6.23
C GLY A 330 -7.46 -1.56 5.84
N ALA A 331 -6.68 -1.19 6.87
CA ALA A 331 -5.28 -0.78 6.73
C ALA A 331 -4.31 -1.92 6.33
N SER A 332 -4.80 -3.15 6.17
CA SER A 332 -4.01 -4.26 5.61
C SER A 332 -4.84 -5.17 4.72
N VAL A 333 -4.14 -5.88 3.82
CA VAL A 333 -4.70 -6.97 3.02
C VAL A 333 -4.21 -8.32 3.56
N GLY A 334 -2.88 -8.48 3.72
CA GLY A 334 -2.28 -9.74 4.15
C GLY A 334 -2.66 -10.91 3.24
N ALA A 335 -3.07 -12.03 3.86
CA ALA A 335 -3.53 -13.24 3.18
C ALA A 335 -5.06 -13.29 2.99
N SER A 336 -5.78 -12.20 3.23
CA SER A 336 -7.26 -12.17 3.23
C SER A 336 -7.90 -12.74 1.94
N PRO A 337 -7.39 -12.46 0.72
CA PRO A 337 -7.95 -13.05 -0.50
C PRO A 337 -7.88 -14.57 -0.50
N GLU A 338 -6.73 -15.15 -0.17
CA GLU A 338 -6.51 -16.60 -0.11
C GLU A 338 -7.24 -17.25 1.06
N LEU A 339 -7.37 -16.57 2.20
CA LEU A 339 -8.20 -17.03 3.32
C LEU A 339 -9.67 -17.14 2.87
N ILE A 340 -10.21 -16.12 2.19
CA ILE A 340 -11.58 -16.16 1.64
C ILE A 340 -11.74 -17.24 0.57
N GLN A 341 -10.72 -17.44 -0.28
CA GLN A 341 -10.70 -18.53 -1.28
C GLN A 341 -10.84 -19.90 -0.60
N MET A 342 -10.14 -20.06 0.53
CA MET A 342 -10.11 -21.28 1.32
C MET A 342 -11.17 -21.35 2.43
N ALA A 343 -12.09 -20.40 2.51
CA ALA A 343 -13.15 -20.39 3.51
C ALA A 343 -14.32 -21.30 3.12
N ASP A 344 -14.79 -22.10 4.08
CA ASP A 344 -16.12 -22.71 4.02
C ASP A 344 -17.18 -21.69 4.43
N LYS A 345 -17.04 -21.08 5.60
CA LYS A 345 -17.88 -19.98 6.10
C LYS A 345 -17.09 -18.70 6.33
N VAL A 346 -17.75 -17.56 6.18
CA VAL A 346 -17.18 -16.22 6.34
C VAL A 346 -17.98 -15.41 7.36
N ILE A 347 -17.28 -14.76 8.27
CA ILE A 347 -17.78 -13.72 9.15
C ILE A 347 -17.08 -12.42 8.75
N ILE A 348 -17.86 -11.36 8.56
CA ILE A 348 -17.33 -10.03 8.21
C ILE A 348 -17.52 -9.11 9.42
N GLU A 349 -16.44 -8.59 9.97
CA GLU A 349 -16.48 -7.51 10.96
C GLU A 349 -16.36 -6.17 10.23
N VAL A 350 -17.45 -5.41 10.14
CA VAL A 350 -17.44 -4.09 9.50
C VAL A 350 -17.09 -3.05 10.56
N ASN A 351 -15.89 -2.48 10.46
CA ASN A 351 -15.38 -1.48 11.39
C ASN A 351 -15.92 -0.09 11.04
N THR A 352 -16.89 0.39 11.83
CA THR A 352 -17.57 1.68 11.62
C THR A 352 -16.83 2.85 12.26
N ARG A 353 -15.71 2.60 12.97
CA ARG A 353 -14.89 3.65 13.60
C ARG A 353 -13.88 4.28 12.66
N ILE A 354 -13.41 3.54 11.65
CA ILE A 354 -12.35 4.00 10.72
C ILE A 354 -12.96 4.38 9.36
N PRO A 355 -12.30 5.25 8.57
CA PRO A 355 -12.81 5.60 7.24
C PRO A 355 -12.82 4.39 6.30
N SER A 356 -13.59 4.49 5.21
CA SER A 356 -13.53 3.49 4.15
C SER A 356 -12.21 3.57 3.40
N PHE A 357 -11.59 2.40 3.16
CA PHE A 357 -10.36 2.27 2.36
C PHE A 357 -10.68 1.89 0.90
N GLU A 358 -11.93 2.01 0.47
CA GLU A 358 -12.37 1.65 -0.88
C GLU A 358 -11.52 2.34 -1.95
N GLY A 359 -10.99 1.53 -2.87
CA GLY A 359 -10.09 1.97 -3.94
C GLY A 359 -8.59 1.93 -3.61
N LEU A 360 -8.20 1.84 -2.33
CA LEU A 360 -6.79 1.80 -1.93
C LEU A 360 -6.13 0.42 -2.15
N HIS A 361 -6.92 -0.65 -2.25
CA HIS A 361 -6.39 -2.02 -2.35
C HIS A 361 -6.26 -2.50 -3.79
N ASP A 362 -5.26 -3.33 -4.09
CA ASP A 362 -5.11 -4.09 -5.34
C ASP A 362 -5.14 -5.60 -5.03
N ILE A 363 -6.27 -6.22 -5.33
CA ILE A 363 -6.62 -7.57 -4.88
C ILE A 363 -6.49 -8.57 -6.02
N ASN A 364 -5.67 -9.59 -5.80
CA ASN A 364 -5.53 -10.76 -6.66
C ASN A 364 -5.76 -12.02 -5.84
N PHE A 365 -6.38 -13.02 -6.47
CA PHE A 365 -6.47 -14.37 -5.91
C PHE A 365 -5.34 -15.24 -6.40
N CYS A 366 -4.99 -16.25 -5.60
CA CYS A 366 -3.98 -17.21 -5.98
C CYS A 366 -4.49 -18.13 -7.10
N SER A 367 -3.71 -18.22 -8.18
CA SER A 367 -3.89 -19.18 -9.27
C SER A 367 -2.95 -20.38 -9.09
N LEU A 368 -3.44 -21.57 -9.45
CA LEU A 368 -2.69 -22.82 -9.26
C LEU A 368 -1.73 -23.12 -10.43
N PRO A 369 -0.53 -23.69 -10.17
CA PRO A 369 0.28 -24.32 -11.21
C PRO A 369 -0.45 -25.55 -11.80
N PRO A 370 -0.14 -25.95 -13.05
CA PRO A 370 0.93 -25.43 -13.92
C PRO A 370 0.56 -24.17 -14.72
N ASN A 371 -0.65 -23.61 -14.56
CA ASN A 371 -1.18 -22.54 -15.42
C ASN A 371 -1.19 -21.14 -14.77
N ARG A 372 -0.45 -20.94 -13.67
CA ARG A 372 -0.31 -19.65 -13.00
C ARG A 372 0.19 -18.59 -13.98
N LYS A 373 -0.48 -17.44 -14.01
CA LYS A 373 -0.13 -16.31 -14.88
C LYS A 373 0.91 -15.41 -14.19
N PRO A 374 1.80 -14.76 -14.96
CA PRO A 374 2.74 -13.79 -14.41
C PRO A 374 1.99 -12.58 -13.85
N TYR A 375 2.55 -11.95 -12.81
CA TYR A 375 2.04 -10.66 -12.34
C TYR A 375 2.56 -9.54 -13.23
N LEU A 376 1.65 -8.79 -13.85
CA LEU A 376 1.98 -7.72 -14.79
C LEU A 376 2.29 -6.38 -14.08
N VAL A 377 3.14 -6.44 -13.06
CA VAL A 377 3.67 -5.27 -12.34
C VAL A 377 5.02 -4.91 -12.94
N MET A 378 5.13 -3.71 -13.50
CA MET A 378 6.35 -3.14 -14.09
C MET A 378 6.78 -1.85 -13.36
N ALA A 379 5.86 -1.20 -12.66
CA ALA A 379 6.08 -0.04 -11.80
C ALA A 379 5.35 -0.19 -10.45
N VAL A 380 5.74 0.61 -9.47
CA VAL A 380 5.28 0.50 -8.07
C VAL A 380 3.78 0.82 -7.94
N GLU A 381 3.29 1.71 -8.80
CA GLU A 381 1.91 2.18 -8.90
C GLU A 381 0.98 1.29 -9.75
N ASP A 382 1.51 0.29 -10.47
CA ASP A 382 0.70 -0.53 -11.39
C ASP A 382 -0.37 -1.32 -10.64
N ARG A 383 -1.62 -1.27 -11.11
CA ARG A 383 -2.74 -2.03 -10.56
C ARG A 383 -3.04 -3.24 -11.44
N ILE A 384 -3.11 -4.42 -10.85
CA ILE A 384 -3.27 -5.69 -11.59
C ILE A 384 -4.49 -6.52 -11.14
N GLY A 385 -5.29 -6.02 -10.21
CA GLY A 385 -6.41 -6.70 -9.59
C GLY A 385 -7.62 -5.79 -9.35
N SER A 386 -8.47 -6.18 -8.41
CA SER A 386 -9.69 -5.45 -8.02
C SER A 386 -9.46 -4.57 -6.78
N THR A 387 -10.36 -3.62 -6.54
CA THR A 387 -10.29 -2.72 -5.36
C THR A 387 -10.89 -3.29 -4.09
N SER A 388 -11.45 -4.50 -4.16
CA SER A 388 -12.14 -5.20 -3.07
C SER A 388 -12.03 -6.70 -3.27
N ILE A 389 -12.24 -7.48 -2.20
CA ILE A 389 -12.23 -8.95 -2.22
C ILE A 389 -13.64 -9.45 -2.56
N PRO A 390 -13.90 -9.98 -3.76
CA PRO A 390 -15.14 -10.68 -4.05
C PRO A 390 -15.31 -11.89 -3.14
N VAL A 391 -16.53 -12.08 -2.65
CA VAL A 391 -16.90 -13.21 -1.78
C VAL A 391 -18.25 -13.76 -2.24
N ASP A 392 -18.39 -15.07 -2.18
CA ASP A 392 -19.68 -15.74 -2.41
C ASP A 392 -20.62 -15.42 -1.24
N PRO A 393 -21.75 -14.73 -1.47
CA PRO A 393 -22.68 -14.36 -0.40
C PRO A 393 -23.21 -15.55 0.41
N GLU A 394 -23.30 -16.74 -0.18
CA GLU A 394 -23.80 -17.94 0.52
C GLU A 394 -22.81 -18.49 1.56
N LYS A 395 -21.53 -18.08 1.49
CA LYS A 395 -20.54 -18.37 2.53
C LYS A 395 -20.69 -17.47 3.75
N ILE A 396 -21.31 -16.29 3.60
CA ILE A 396 -21.41 -15.31 4.68
C ILE A 396 -22.46 -15.80 5.67
N ILE A 397 -22.02 -16.05 6.90
CA ILE A 397 -22.91 -16.49 7.99
C ILE A 397 -23.19 -15.39 9.00
N ALA A 398 -22.34 -14.36 9.05
CA ALA A 398 -22.50 -13.22 9.94
C ALA A 398 -21.86 -11.95 9.39
N VAL A 399 -22.51 -10.82 9.64
CA VAL A 399 -21.95 -9.47 9.55
C VAL A 399 -22.04 -8.88 10.96
N VAL A 400 -20.91 -8.43 11.51
CA VAL A 400 -20.81 -7.92 12.87
C VAL A 400 -20.26 -6.50 12.80
N GLU A 401 -20.84 -5.57 13.55
CA GLU A 401 -20.27 -4.23 13.69
C GLU A 401 -19.05 -4.28 14.63
N SER A 402 -17.95 -3.64 14.21
CA SER A 402 -16.79 -3.34 15.04
C SER A 402 -16.66 -1.83 15.19
N ASP A 403 -16.30 -1.37 16.39
CA ASP A 403 -16.10 0.04 16.69
C ASP A 403 -14.73 0.30 17.35
N ARG A 404 -13.80 -0.66 17.23
CA ARG A 404 -12.47 -0.59 17.85
C ARG A 404 -11.42 -0.20 16.82
N PRO A 405 -10.52 0.76 17.14
CA PRO A 405 -9.44 1.11 16.22
C PRO A 405 -8.37 0.00 16.21
N ASP A 406 -7.51 0.01 15.20
CA ASP A 406 -6.28 -0.77 15.26
C ASP A 406 -5.38 -0.27 16.40
N ASN A 407 -4.68 -1.19 17.07
CA ASN A 407 -3.86 -0.89 18.23
C ASN A 407 -2.41 -1.41 18.05
N THR A 408 -1.55 -0.53 17.57
CA THR A 408 -0.15 -0.83 17.24
C THR A 408 0.85 -0.36 18.31
N GLY A 409 0.37 0.32 19.37
CA GLY A 409 1.18 0.97 20.39
C GLY A 409 1.83 2.28 19.93
N SER A 410 2.63 2.90 20.80
CA SER A 410 3.42 4.09 20.47
C SER A 410 4.70 3.71 19.72
N ASN A 411 5.17 4.58 18.84
CA ASN A 411 6.50 4.45 18.26
C ASN A 411 7.58 4.92 19.24
N THR A 412 8.69 4.19 19.25
CA THR A 412 9.91 4.61 19.95
C THR A 412 10.69 5.58 19.03
N PRO A 413 11.10 6.76 19.53
CA PRO A 413 11.97 7.66 18.77
C PRO A 413 13.33 7.04 18.46
N ALA A 414 13.94 7.47 17.34
CA ALA A 414 15.31 7.12 16.98
C ALA A 414 16.29 7.53 18.09
N ASP A 415 17.12 6.58 18.53
CA ASP A 415 18.25 6.83 19.43
C ASP A 415 19.53 7.12 18.64
N GLU A 416 20.61 7.51 19.33
CA GLU A 416 21.89 7.86 18.70
C GLU A 416 22.47 6.70 17.88
N THR A 417 22.33 5.46 18.36
CA THR A 417 22.74 4.24 17.65
C THR A 417 21.99 4.09 16.32
N ALA A 418 20.67 4.24 16.34
CA ALA A 418 19.83 4.17 15.14
C ALA A 418 20.15 5.28 14.14
N VAL A 419 20.44 6.50 14.63
CA VAL A 419 20.86 7.64 13.79
C VAL A 419 22.22 7.38 13.14
N ALA A 420 23.20 6.84 13.88
CA ALA A 420 24.52 6.50 13.33
C ALA A 420 24.42 5.44 12.23
N ILE A 421 23.64 4.37 12.47
CA ILE A 421 23.36 3.34 11.46
C ILE A 421 22.73 3.94 10.21
N ALA A 422 21.71 4.79 10.38
CA ALA A 422 21.06 5.48 9.26
C ALA A 422 22.06 6.37 8.48
N GLY A 423 22.95 7.07 9.18
CA GLY A 423 23.98 7.91 8.59
C GLY A 423 24.92 7.13 7.67
N HIS A 424 25.50 6.02 8.15
CA HIS A 424 26.38 5.17 7.33
C HIS A 424 25.67 4.61 6.10
N LEU A 425 24.41 4.22 6.24
CA LEU A 425 23.62 3.69 5.14
C LEU A 425 23.30 4.76 4.08
N ILE A 426 22.93 5.96 4.51
CA ILE A 426 22.64 7.08 3.59
C ILE A 426 23.91 7.50 2.84
N GLU A 427 25.04 7.60 3.53
CA GLU A 427 26.34 7.88 2.91
C GLU A 427 26.68 6.84 1.83
N PHE A 428 26.46 5.56 2.12
CA PHE A 428 26.64 4.48 1.14
C PHE A 428 25.73 4.63 -0.08
N LEU A 429 24.43 4.91 0.12
CA LEU A 429 23.50 5.11 -0.98
C LEU A 429 23.88 6.32 -1.84
N GLU A 430 24.30 7.43 -1.23
CA GLU A 430 24.82 8.60 -1.94
C GLU A 430 26.07 8.26 -2.76
N HIS A 431 26.97 7.46 -2.19
CA HIS A 431 28.15 6.97 -2.88
C HIS A 431 27.80 6.10 -4.09
N GLU A 432 26.86 5.16 -3.94
CA GLU A 432 26.39 4.31 -5.05
C GLU A 432 25.74 5.14 -6.17
N VAL A 433 25.01 6.21 -5.84
CA VAL A 433 24.48 7.16 -6.83
C VAL A 433 25.60 7.93 -7.52
N LYS A 434 26.57 8.45 -6.77
CA LYS A 434 27.73 9.18 -7.30
C LYS A 434 28.54 8.33 -8.27
N MET A 435 28.63 7.02 -8.01
CA MET A 435 29.35 6.07 -8.85
C MET A 435 28.51 5.51 -10.01
N GLY A 436 27.26 5.96 -10.18
CA GLY A 436 26.37 5.52 -11.25
C GLY A 436 25.87 4.08 -11.11
N ARG A 437 25.98 3.48 -9.92
CA ARG A 437 25.48 2.12 -9.63
C ARG A 437 24.02 2.12 -9.18
N LEU A 438 23.54 3.26 -8.66
CA LEU A 438 22.13 3.54 -8.41
C LEU A 438 21.70 4.83 -9.11
N PRO A 439 20.43 4.94 -9.53
CA PRO A 439 19.87 6.20 -10.06
C PRO A 439 19.66 7.23 -8.93
N LYS A 440 19.51 8.51 -9.28
CA LYS A 440 19.38 9.61 -8.31
C LYS A 440 18.16 9.48 -7.37
N GLN A 441 17.08 8.91 -7.89
CA GLN A 441 15.85 8.63 -7.13
C GLN A 441 15.88 7.28 -6.39
N LEU A 442 17.03 6.60 -6.38
CA LEU A 442 17.20 5.22 -5.92
C LEU A 442 16.29 4.23 -6.67
N LEU A 443 16.23 3.01 -6.17
CA LEU A 443 15.27 1.99 -6.60
C LEU A 443 14.21 1.80 -5.50
N PRO A 444 13.10 1.09 -5.77
CA PRO A 444 12.03 0.93 -4.79
C PRO A 444 12.54 0.40 -3.45
N LEU A 445 12.24 1.13 -2.38
CA LEU A 445 12.73 0.78 -1.04
C LEU A 445 11.80 -0.22 -0.35
N GLN A 446 12.38 -1.21 0.30
CA GLN A 446 11.74 -2.01 1.34
C GLN A 446 12.46 -1.77 2.66
N SER A 447 11.69 -1.56 3.72
CA SER A 447 12.21 -1.42 5.08
C SER A 447 11.39 -2.27 6.05
N GLY A 448 12.07 -2.98 6.93
CA GLY A 448 11.46 -3.70 8.05
C GLY A 448 10.83 -2.79 9.10
N ILE A 449 10.35 -3.38 10.19
CA ILE A 449 9.77 -2.67 11.35
C ILE A 449 10.84 -2.41 12.42
N GLY A 450 10.78 -1.26 13.09
CA GLY A 450 11.54 -0.99 14.31
C GLY A 450 12.27 0.34 14.33
N ASN A 451 12.98 0.61 15.43
CA ASN A 451 13.61 1.91 15.68
C ASN A 451 14.61 2.31 14.59
N ILE A 452 15.46 1.36 14.17
CA ILE A 452 16.49 1.60 13.17
C ILE A 452 15.87 1.81 11.79
N ALA A 453 14.86 1.02 11.42
CA ALA A 453 14.11 1.22 10.19
C ALA A 453 13.48 2.62 10.13
N ASN A 454 12.87 3.07 11.22
CA ASN A 454 12.32 4.42 11.32
C ASN A 454 13.42 5.50 11.18
N ALA A 455 14.58 5.31 11.79
CA ALA A 455 15.71 6.24 11.65
C ALA A 455 16.21 6.32 10.20
N ILE A 456 16.30 5.18 9.49
CA ILE A 456 16.68 5.12 8.09
C ILE A 456 15.67 5.88 7.22
N ILE A 457 14.37 5.62 7.36
CA ILE A 457 13.32 6.28 6.57
C ILE A 457 13.26 7.79 6.89
N GLY A 458 13.35 8.17 8.16
CA GLY A 458 13.43 9.58 8.57
C GLY A 458 14.69 10.29 8.06
N GLY A 459 15.82 9.57 7.98
CA GLY A 459 17.05 10.05 7.37
C GLY A 459 16.91 10.24 5.87
N LEU A 460 16.27 9.31 5.15
CA LEU A 460 15.99 9.42 3.72
C LEU A 460 15.05 10.59 3.39
N ALA A 461 14.03 10.83 4.22
CA ALA A 461 13.16 12.00 4.08
C ALA A 461 13.93 13.33 4.19
N LYS A 462 15.01 13.36 4.97
CA LYS A 462 15.89 14.53 5.13
C LYS A 462 17.05 14.57 4.11
N GLY A 463 17.46 13.42 3.60
CA GLY A 463 18.57 13.24 2.66
C GLY A 463 18.31 13.81 1.26
N PRO A 464 19.26 13.67 0.33
CA PRO A 464 19.21 14.34 -0.98
C PRO A 464 18.33 13.64 -2.02
N PHE A 465 17.75 12.48 -1.70
CA PHE A 465 16.99 11.69 -2.67
C PHE A 465 15.58 12.25 -2.86
N GLU A 466 15.16 12.36 -4.12
CA GLU A 466 13.84 12.86 -4.50
C GLU A 466 13.13 11.85 -5.41
N GLN A 467 11.80 11.94 -5.50
CA GLN A 467 10.97 11.05 -6.32
C GLN A 467 11.15 9.57 -5.93
N VAL A 468 11.43 9.31 -4.66
CA VAL A 468 11.65 7.97 -4.12
C VAL A 468 10.34 7.19 -4.21
N THR A 469 10.44 5.92 -4.59
CA THR A 469 9.32 4.99 -4.58
C THR A 469 9.55 3.89 -3.57
N VAL A 470 8.47 3.31 -3.04
CA VAL A 470 8.52 2.30 -1.97
C VAL A 470 7.76 1.06 -2.42
N TRP A 471 8.41 -0.10 -2.37
CA TRP A 471 7.77 -1.41 -2.54
C TRP A 471 8.13 -2.24 -1.32
N THR A 472 7.27 -2.20 -0.30
CA THR A 472 7.56 -2.75 1.02
C THR A 472 6.45 -3.71 1.47
N GLU A 473 6.65 -4.32 2.63
CA GLU A 473 5.60 -5.06 3.31
C GLU A 473 4.72 -4.12 4.15
N VAL A 474 5.35 -3.19 4.87
CA VAL A 474 4.70 -2.36 5.90
C VAL A 474 5.14 -0.91 5.80
N LEU A 475 4.19 0.02 5.94
CA LEU A 475 4.46 1.43 6.19
C LEU A 475 4.32 1.75 7.68
N GLN A 476 5.25 2.54 8.21
CA GLN A 476 5.29 3.02 9.60
C GLN A 476 5.28 4.55 9.64
N ASP A 477 5.10 5.16 10.82
CA ASP A 477 4.81 6.60 10.93
C ASP A 477 5.80 7.50 10.19
N THR A 478 7.08 7.12 10.12
CA THR A 478 8.11 7.91 9.41
C THR A 478 7.88 8.03 7.91
N PHE A 479 7.03 7.17 7.31
CA PHE A 479 6.57 7.34 5.94
C PHE A 479 5.58 8.49 5.78
N LEU A 480 4.84 8.88 6.83
CA LEU A 480 3.98 10.07 6.80
C LEU A 480 4.85 11.32 6.62
N ASP A 481 5.91 11.45 7.43
CA ASP A 481 6.89 12.53 7.26
C ASP A 481 7.52 12.51 5.86
N PHE A 482 7.77 11.32 5.31
CA PHE A 482 8.35 11.16 3.98
C PHE A 482 7.38 11.60 2.87
N PHE A 483 6.09 11.24 2.98
CA PHE A 483 5.04 11.76 2.09
C PHE A 483 4.92 13.28 2.19
N ASP A 484 4.88 13.81 3.42
CA ASP A 484 4.70 15.23 3.70
C ASP A 484 5.88 16.08 3.23
N SER A 485 7.09 15.50 3.20
CA SER A 485 8.27 16.14 2.60
C SER A 485 8.19 16.34 1.09
N GLY A 486 7.26 15.66 0.41
CA GLY A 486 7.12 15.67 -1.06
C GLY A 486 8.16 14.82 -1.80
N LYS A 487 9.09 14.16 -1.10
CA LYS A 487 10.13 13.33 -1.71
C LYS A 487 9.70 11.89 -2.01
N LEU A 488 8.72 11.36 -1.28
CA LEU A 488 8.10 10.07 -1.55
C LEU A 488 7.03 10.21 -2.64
N LYS A 489 7.31 9.68 -3.83
CA LYS A 489 6.43 9.71 -5.01
C LYS A 489 5.23 8.79 -4.84
N PHE A 490 5.49 7.53 -4.47
CA PHE A 490 4.46 6.48 -4.38
C PHE A 490 4.92 5.35 -3.46
N ALA A 491 3.99 4.74 -2.72
CA ALA A 491 4.25 3.57 -1.91
C ALA A 491 3.28 2.41 -2.21
N SER A 492 3.84 1.21 -2.34
CA SER A 492 3.11 -0.06 -2.37
C SER A 492 3.47 -0.86 -1.12
N ALA A 493 2.46 -1.37 -0.43
CA ALA A 493 2.62 -2.16 0.80
C ALA A 493 1.55 -3.25 0.91
N THR A 494 1.68 -4.17 1.88
CA THR A 494 0.55 -5.02 2.29
C THR A 494 -0.24 -4.42 3.46
N SER A 495 0.42 -3.56 4.24
CA SER A 495 -0.07 -3.06 5.52
C SER A 495 0.41 -1.64 5.81
N VAL A 496 -0.45 -0.85 6.47
CA VAL A 496 -0.15 0.45 7.06
C VAL A 496 -0.21 0.32 8.58
N ARG A 497 0.94 0.33 9.24
CA ARG A 497 1.09 0.17 10.69
C ARG A 497 1.56 1.48 11.32
N PHE A 498 0.62 2.38 11.58
CA PHE A 498 0.91 3.63 12.28
C PHE A 498 0.57 3.56 13.76
N SER A 499 1.24 4.37 14.59
CA SER A 499 0.79 4.63 15.96
C SER A 499 -0.61 5.26 15.96
N PRO A 500 -1.34 5.30 17.10
CA PRO A 500 -2.64 5.97 17.17
C PRO A 500 -2.61 7.41 16.64
N ASN A 501 -1.59 8.19 16.99
CA ASN A 501 -1.43 9.56 16.49
C ASN A 501 -1.09 9.59 15.00
N GLY A 502 -0.30 8.63 14.51
CA GLY A 502 0.01 8.50 13.09
C GLY A 502 -1.23 8.16 12.25
N PHE A 503 -2.13 7.31 12.77
CA PHE A 503 -3.42 7.07 12.13
C PHE A 503 -4.32 8.31 12.14
N ASP A 504 -4.37 9.06 13.24
CA ASP A 504 -5.11 10.33 13.28
C ASP A 504 -4.59 11.32 12.23
N HIS A 505 -3.26 11.47 12.11
CA HIS A 505 -2.64 12.30 11.06
C HIS A 505 -2.96 11.78 9.65
N PHE A 506 -2.90 10.47 9.45
CA PHE A 506 -3.21 9.82 8.18
C PHE A 506 -4.65 10.10 7.74
N TYR A 507 -5.62 9.91 8.64
CA TYR A 507 -7.04 10.12 8.36
C TYR A 507 -7.41 11.59 8.17
N GLN A 508 -6.82 12.49 8.96
CA GLN A 508 -7.04 13.94 8.81
C GLN A 508 -6.52 14.47 7.47
N ASN A 509 -5.48 13.85 6.92
CA ASN A 509 -4.84 14.26 5.67
C ASN A 509 -5.04 13.24 4.53
N TRP A 510 -6.10 12.44 4.60
CA TRP A 510 -6.36 11.30 3.70
C TRP A 510 -6.15 11.60 2.20
N SER A 511 -6.67 12.74 1.72
CA SER A 511 -6.56 13.16 0.31
C SER A 511 -5.12 13.37 -0.16
N ASN A 512 -4.17 13.58 0.75
CA ASN A 512 -2.76 13.78 0.40
C ASN A 512 -2.03 12.46 0.13
N TYR A 513 -2.57 11.34 0.62
CA TYR A 513 -1.95 10.02 0.57
C TYR A 513 -2.69 9.04 -0.34
N TYR A 514 -4.01 9.16 -0.46
CA TYR A 514 -4.87 8.18 -1.15
C TYR A 514 -4.39 7.83 -2.57
N ASP A 515 -4.05 8.84 -3.38
CA ASP A 515 -3.57 8.64 -4.76
C ASP A 515 -2.06 8.29 -4.85
N LYS A 516 -1.38 8.11 -3.71
CA LYS A 516 0.06 7.83 -3.61
C LYS A 516 0.36 6.51 -2.88
N LEU A 517 -0.67 5.74 -2.57
CA LEU A 517 -0.58 4.52 -1.78
C LEU A 517 -1.42 3.41 -2.42
N LEU A 518 -0.85 2.20 -2.47
CA LEU A 518 -1.54 1.01 -2.93
C LEU A 518 -1.28 -0.17 -1.99
N LEU A 519 -2.36 -0.80 -1.51
CA LEU A 519 -2.28 -1.94 -0.60
C LEU A 519 -2.55 -3.26 -1.33
N ARG A 520 -1.61 -4.19 -1.30
CA ARG A 520 -1.66 -5.45 -2.07
C ARG A 520 -1.71 -6.65 -1.14
N SER A 521 -2.18 -7.80 -1.62
CA SER A 521 -2.02 -9.05 -0.85
C SER A 521 -0.55 -9.35 -0.63
N GLN A 522 -0.23 -10.03 0.48
CA GLN A 522 1.16 -10.33 0.83
C GLN A 522 1.85 -11.23 -0.20
N GLN A 523 1.07 -12.04 -0.95
CA GLN A 523 1.58 -12.83 -2.07
C GLN A 523 2.12 -11.95 -3.21
N VAL A 524 1.55 -10.75 -3.41
CA VAL A 524 1.99 -9.80 -4.44
C VAL A 524 3.08 -8.89 -3.90
N SER A 525 2.88 -8.24 -2.75
CA SER A 525 3.89 -7.31 -2.18
C SER A 525 5.23 -8.01 -1.92
N ASN A 526 5.20 -9.29 -1.54
CA ASN A 526 6.41 -10.05 -1.24
C ASN A 526 6.83 -10.98 -2.39
N SER A 527 6.27 -10.82 -3.60
CA SER A 527 6.55 -11.70 -4.72
C SER A 527 8.03 -11.62 -5.16
N PRO A 528 8.79 -12.74 -5.15
CA PRO A 528 10.16 -12.78 -5.66
C PRO A 528 10.31 -12.26 -7.09
N GLU A 529 9.33 -12.57 -7.96
CA GLU A 529 9.30 -12.12 -9.35
C GLU A 529 9.31 -10.59 -9.45
N ILE A 530 8.47 -9.93 -8.64
CA ILE A 530 8.29 -8.49 -8.68
C ILE A 530 9.46 -7.78 -7.98
N ILE A 531 9.88 -8.27 -6.81
CA ILE A 531 11.00 -7.70 -6.05
C ILE A 531 12.25 -7.63 -6.94
N ARG A 532 12.56 -8.73 -7.65
CA ARG A 532 13.71 -8.78 -8.56
C ARG A 532 13.52 -7.93 -9.80
N ARG A 533 12.31 -7.89 -10.37
CA ARG A 533 12.00 -7.08 -11.57
C ARG A 533 12.14 -5.58 -11.29
N LEU A 534 11.61 -5.12 -10.16
CA LEU A 534 11.69 -3.72 -9.73
C LEU A 534 13.10 -3.35 -9.24
N GLY A 535 13.90 -4.34 -8.88
CA GLY A 535 15.25 -4.14 -8.34
C GLY A 535 15.21 -3.47 -6.98
N CYS A 536 14.35 -3.95 -6.07
CA CYS A 536 14.17 -3.31 -4.77
C CYS A 536 15.48 -3.21 -3.98
N ILE A 537 15.60 -2.20 -3.10
CA ILE A 537 16.64 -2.12 -2.08
C ILE A 537 16.00 -2.60 -0.77
N ALA A 538 16.47 -3.72 -0.23
CA ALA A 538 15.91 -4.37 0.94
C ALA A 538 16.75 -4.12 2.19
N MET A 539 16.10 -3.67 3.27
CA MET A 539 16.75 -3.31 4.53
C MET A 539 16.01 -3.98 5.70
N ASN A 540 16.71 -4.86 6.42
CA ASN A 540 16.12 -5.65 7.51
C ASN A 540 17.05 -5.75 8.73
N THR A 541 16.48 -6.18 9.87
CA THR A 541 17.19 -6.29 11.15
C THR A 541 17.32 -7.75 11.58
N PRO A 542 18.56 -8.26 11.73
CA PRO A 542 18.78 -9.57 12.33
C PRO A 542 18.82 -9.50 13.86
N VAL A 543 18.70 -10.67 14.49
CA VAL A 543 19.09 -10.93 15.88
C VAL A 543 20.60 -10.82 16.04
N GLU A 544 21.32 -11.53 15.18
CA GLU A 544 22.77 -11.60 15.08
C GLU A 544 23.17 -11.96 13.64
N PHE A 545 24.40 -11.65 13.28
CA PHE A 545 25.02 -12.13 12.05
C PHE A 545 26.45 -12.55 12.34
N ASP A 546 26.96 -13.50 11.56
CA ASP A 546 28.32 -13.97 11.75
C ASP A 546 29.36 -13.25 10.89
N ILE A 547 30.63 -13.51 11.21
CA ILE A 547 31.75 -12.92 10.48
C ILE A 547 31.74 -13.32 8.99
N TYR A 548 31.13 -14.44 8.60
CA TYR A 548 31.04 -14.83 7.18
C TYR A 548 29.86 -14.19 6.46
N GLY A 549 28.93 -13.57 7.20
CA GLY A 549 27.78 -12.88 6.66
C GLY A 549 26.57 -13.77 6.49
N HIS A 550 26.41 -14.81 7.33
CA HIS A 550 25.09 -15.40 7.54
C HIS A 550 24.32 -14.58 8.57
N ALA A 551 22.99 -14.59 8.50
CA ALA A 551 22.14 -13.86 9.44
C ALA A 551 21.06 -14.74 10.08
N ASN A 552 20.83 -14.48 11.36
CA ASN A 552 19.75 -15.03 12.17
C ASN A 552 18.74 -13.92 12.44
N SER A 553 17.50 -14.08 12.00
CA SER A 553 16.38 -13.16 12.19
C SER A 553 15.33 -13.68 13.19
N THR A 554 15.39 -14.95 13.58
CA THR A 554 14.26 -15.61 14.26
C THR A 554 14.56 -16.21 15.63
N LEU A 555 15.70 -16.89 15.81
CA LEU A 555 15.93 -17.75 16.97
C LEU A 555 17.03 -17.22 17.90
N VAL A 556 16.66 -16.77 19.10
CA VAL A 556 17.63 -16.47 20.16
C VAL A 556 18.34 -17.75 20.60
N ALA A 557 19.67 -17.74 20.58
CA ALA A 557 20.52 -18.90 20.92
C ALA A 557 20.09 -20.19 20.19
N GLY A 558 19.75 -20.04 18.90
CA GLY A 558 19.42 -21.14 18.00
C GLY A 558 18.12 -21.90 18.30
N SER A 559 17.34 -21.50 19.31
CA SER A 559 16.17 -22.26 19.75
C SER A 559 14.97 -21.40 20.17
N GLY A 560 15.20 -20.22 20.73
CA GLY A 560 14.12 -19.36 21.23
C GLY A 560 13.51 -18.50 20.13
N MET A 561 12.36 -18.91 19.60
CA MET A 561 11.60 -18.12 18.61
C MET A 561 11.25 -16.73 19.15
N LEU A 562 11.54 -15.71 18.35
CA LEU A 562 11.11 -14.33 18.58
C LEU A 562 9.71 -14.10 18.01
N ASN A 563 9.61 -13.95 16.69
CA ASN A 563 8.38 -13.54 16.00
C ASN A 563 8.08 -14.47 14.80
N GLY A 564 9.09 -14.69 13.96
CA GLY A 564 9.07 -15.47 12.72
C GLY A 564 9.85 -14.77 11.62
N LEU A 565 10.24 -15.48 10.56
CA LEU A 565 11.06 -14.99 9.45
C LEU A 565 10.46 -13.76 8.74
N GLY A 566 9.13 -13.74 8.62
CA GLY A 566 8.40 -12.70 7.91
C GLY A 566 8.76 -12.65 6.43
N GLY A 567 8.70 -11.46 5.83
CA GLY A 567 9.11 -11.22 4.44
C GLY A 567 10.60 -11.01 4.23
N SER A 568 11.43 -11.05 5.28
CA SER A 568 12.85 -10.72 5.18
C SER A 568 13.56 -11.53 4.08
N GLY A 569 13.37 -12.85 4.07
CA GLY A 569 13.94 -13.72 3.05
C GLY A 569 13.30 -13.57 1.65
N ASP A 570 12.03 -13.14 1.55
CA ASP A 570 11.42 -12.84 0.26
C ASP A 570 12.13 -11.66 -0.41
N PHE A 571 12.45 -10.63 0.37
CA PHE A 571 13.12 -9.42 -0.10
C PHE A 571 14.61 -9.61 -0.30
N LEU A 572 15.34 -10.07 0.73
CA LEU A 572 16.80 -10.13 0.70
C LEU A 572 17.34 -11.12 -0.36
N ARG A 573 16.65 -12.21 -0.63
CA ARG A 573 17.06 -13.13 -1.72
C ARG A 573 16.93 -12.50 -3.12
N ASN A 574 16.01 -11.56 -3.30
CA ASN A 574 15.57 -11.12 -4.62
C ASN A 574 15.84 -9.64 -4.92
N ALA A 575 16.30 -8.88 -3.93
CA ALA A 575 16.61 -7.47 -4.05
C ALA A 575 17.81 -7.21 -4.97
N LYS A 576 17.91 -5.96 -5.44
CA LYS A 576 19.11 -5.45 -6.12
C LYS A 576 20.25 -5.18 -5.13
N LEU A 577 19.89 -4.78 -3.90
CA LEU A 577 20.80 -4.61 -2.77
C LEU A 577 20.12 -5.15 -1.51
N SER A 578 20.81 -6.06 -0.83
CA SER A 578 20.34 -6.73 0.39
C SER A 578 21.16 -6.31 1.59
N ILE A 579 20.53 -5.54 2.48
CA ILE A 579 21.18 -4.85 3.59
C ILE A 579 20.62 -5.37 4.91
N MET A 580 21.51 -5.77 5.81
CA MET A 580 21.20 -6.03 7.21
C MET A 580 21.72 -4.91 8.10
N HIS A 581 20.89 -4.45 9.03
CA HIS A 581 21.26 -3.41 9.99
C HIS A 581 20.87 -3.78 11.42
N THR A 582 21.78 -3.61 12.36
CA THR A 582 21.56 -3.91 13.79
C THR A 582 22.56 -3.11 14.62
N PRO A 583 22.31 -2.82 15.91
CA PRO A 583 23.37 -2.41 16.81
C PRO A 583 24.46 -3.49 16.84
N SER A 584 25.71 -3.11 17.06
CA SER A 584 26.81 -4.06 17.19
C SER A 584 26.74 -4.86 18.50
N THR A 585 26.06 -4.33 19.52
CA THR A 585 25.82 -5.02 20.81
C THR A 585 24.43 -4.74 21.38
N ARG A 586 24.01 -5.58 22.33
CA ARG A 586 22.80 -5.39 23.15
C ARG A 586 23.13 -5.59 24.63
N PRO A 587 22.46 -4.86 25.54
CA PRO A 587 22.69 -5.00 26.97
C PRO A 587 22.06 -6.29 27.53
N THR A 588 22.70 -6.84 28.56
CA THR A 588 22.10 -7.81 29.49
C THR A 588 21.80 -7.12 30.82
N LYS A 589 21.25 -7.87 31.80
CA LYS A 589 21.02 -7.33 33.15
C LYS A 589 22.31 -6.91 33.86
N SER A 590 23.44 -7.54 33.52
CA SER A 590 24.72 -7.38 34.22
C SER A 590 25.80 -6.68 33.38
N ASP A 591 25.61 -6.54 32.07
CA ASP A 591 26.64 -6.00 31.16
C ASP A 591 25.99 -5.14 30.06
N LYS A 592 26.44 -3.88 29.95
CA LYS A 592 25.88 -2.90 28.99
C LYS A 592 26.10 -3.30 27.53
N THR A 593 27.15 -4.06 27.26
CA THR A 593 27.48 -4.58 25.92
C THR A 593 27.43 -6.10 25.91
N GLY A 594 26.74 -6.72 26.86
CA GLY A 594 26.88 -8.15 27.15
C GLY A 594 26.49 -9.13 26.04
N ILE A 595 25.83 -8.70 24.98
CA ILE A 595 25.53 -9.52 23.80
C ILE A 595 26.17 -8.85 22.59
N SER A 596 27.06 -9.55 21.89
CA SER A 596 27.53 -9.14 20.57
C SER A 596 26.48 -9.53 19.52
N CYS A 597 26.19 -8.64 18.57
CA CYS A 597 25.40 -8.97 17.38
C CYS A 597 26.27 -9.45 16.21
N VAL A 598 27.60 -9.34 16.32
CA VAL A 598 28.57 -9.96 15.40
C VAL A 598 29.21 -11.16 16.11
N VAL A 599 29.02 -12.35 15.57
CA VAL A 599 29.44 -13.62 16.23
C VAL A 599 30.33 -14.46 15.31
N PRO A 600 31.09 -15.45 15.83
CA PRO A 600 31.87 -16.34 14.98
C PRO A 600 31.01 -17.14 14.00
N MET A 601 29.88 -17.67 14.48
CA MET A 601 28.92 -18.45 13.71
C MET A 601 27.51 -18.13 14.22
N ALA A 602 26.56 -17.89 13.33
CA ALA A 602 25.18 -17.63 13.73
C ALA A 602 24.57 -18.90 14.33
N THR A 603 23.84 -18.79 15.44
CA THR A 603 23.23 -19.95 16.11
C THR A 603 22.06 -20.54 15.34
N HIS A 604 21.52 -19.79 14.40
CA HIS A 604 20.53 -20.19 13.41
C HIS A 604 20.78 -19.38 12.13
N VAL A 605 20.41 -19.93 10.97
CA VAL A 605 20.62 -19.26 9.68
C VAL A 605 19.28 -19.14 8.98
N ASP A 606 18.77 -17.91 8.94
CA ASP A 606 17.59 -17.53 8.16
C ASP A 606 17.97 -17.06 6.76
N GLN A 607 19.11 -16.35 6.66
CA GLN A 607 19.68 -15.87 5.41
C GLN A 607 21.13 -16.32 5.32
N THR A 608 21.46 -16.95 4.19
CA THR A 608 22.82 -17.37 3.89
C THR A 608 23.68 -16.18 3.48
N GLU A 609 24.98 -16.38 3.50
CA GLU A 609 25.96 -15.43 3.04
C GLU A 609 25.78 -15.06 1.56
N HIS A 610 25.12 -15.89 0.77
CA HIS A 610 24.76 -15.61 -0.63
C HIS A 610 23.60 -14.62 -0.81
N ASP A 611 22.84 -14.33 0.25
CA ASP A 611 21.64 -13.50 0.19
C ASP A 611 21.90 -12.03 0.51
N LEU A 612 23.10 -11.72 1.01
CA LEU A 612 23.39 -10.49 1.75
C LEU A 612 24.60 -9.78 1.17
N ASP A 613 24.40 -8.51 0.83
CA ASP A 613 25.42 -7.66 0.20
C ASP A 613 26.13 -6.77 1.22
N VAL A 614 25.37 -6.22 2.18
CA VAL A 614 25.85 -5.13 3.05
C VAL A 614 25.39 -5.33 4.49
N TYR A 615 26.28 -5.05 5.44
CA TYR A 615 26.00 -4.99 6.86
C TYR A 615 26.28 -3.62 7.44
N VAL A 616 25.41 -3.14 8.32
CA VAL A 616 25.55 -1.82 8.96
C VAL A 616 25.33 -1.93 10.46
N THR A 617 26.26 -1.41 11.23
CA THR A 617 26.11 -1.15 12.67
C THR A 617 26.46 0.29 12.96
N GLU A 618 26.31 0.74 14.21
CA GLU A 618 26.74 2.09 14.60
C GLU A 618 28.26 2.27 14.57
N GLN A 619 29.02 1.19 14.35
CA GLN A 619 30.48 1.21 14.20
C GLN A 619 30.90 1.53 12.76
N GLY A 620 30.04 1.27 11.78
CA GLY A 620 30.34 1.42 10.37
C GLY A 620 29.54 0.49 9.46
N LEU A 621 29.99 0.40 8.20
CA LEU A 621 29.36 -0.36 7.13
C LEU A 621 30.38 -1.30 6.46
N ALA A 622 29.98 -2.56 6.29
CA ALA A 622 30.71 -3.59 5.57
C ALA A 622 30.01 -3.90 4.24
N ASP A 623 30.65 -3.59 3.12
CA ASP A 623 30.21 -3.97 1.77
C ASP A 623 30.91 -5.27 1.36
N LEU A 624 30.13 -6.32 1.13
CA LEU A 624 30.62 -7.69 0.92
C LEU A 624 30.57 -8.13 -0.54
N ARG A 625 30.09 -7.26 -1.43
CA ARG A 625 29.89 -7.60 -2.85
C ARG A 625 31.22 -7.97 -3.49
N GLY A 626 31.30 -9.21 -4.00
CA GLY A 626 32.48 -9.74 -4.68
C GLY A 626 33.60 -10.27 -3.77
N LEU A 627 33.36 -10.38 -2.46
CA LEU A 627 34.34 -10.88 -1.50
C LEU A 627 34.20 -12.40 -1.25
N CYS A 628 35.33 -13.07 -1.00
CA CYS A 628 35.33 -14.47 -0.51
C CYS A 628 35.13 -14.51 1.01
N PRO A 629 34.76 -15.67 1.62
CA PRO A 629 34.40 -15.74 3.05
C PRO A 629 35.43 -15.11 4.01
N ARG A 630 36.73 -15.35 3.81
CA ARG A 630 37.78 -14.77 4.67
C ARG A 630 37.88 -13.25 4.56
N ASP A 631 37.70 -12.71 3.35
CA ASP A 631 37.69 -11.25 3.15
C ASP A 631 36.45 -10.62 3.77
N ARG A 632 35.30 -11.30 3.68
CA ARG A 632 34.06 -10.89 4.35
C ARG A 632 34.24 -10.82 5.86
N ALA A 633 34.84 -11.86 6.46
CA ALA A 633 35.15 -11.92 7.88
C ALA A 633 36.02 -10.75 8.32
N GLN A 634 37.08 -10.46 7.58
CA GLN A 634 37.94 -9.32 7.90
C GLN A 634 37.17 -8.00 7.86
N VAL A 635 36.39 -7.74 6.80
CA VAL A 635 35.64 -6.48 6.64
C VAL A 635 34.53 -6.35 7.68
N ILE A 636 33.77 -7.42 7.96
CA ILE A 636 32.73 -7.41 9.01
C ILE A 636 33.33 -7.09 10.37
N ILE A 637 34.42 -7.78 10.75
CA ILE A 637 35.07 -7.55 12.04
C ILE A 637 35.62 -6.11 12.10
N ASP A 638 36.21 -5.61 11.02
CA ASP A 638 36.82 -4.29 11.01
C ASP A 638 35.81 -3.14 11.01
N LYS A 639 34.65 -3.32 10.39
CA LYS A 639 33.67 -2.25 10.17
C LYS A 639 32.46 -2.30 11.08
N CYS A 640 32.04 -3.50 11.50
CA CYS A 640 30.75 -3.69 12.17
C CYS A 640 30.85 -4.17 13.61
N ALA A 641 31.92 -4.88 13.99
CA ALA A 641 32.07 -5.39 15.34
C ALA A 641 32.36 -4.28 16.36
N HIS A 642 31.74 -4.39 17.54
CA HIS A 642 31.99 -3.48 18.66
C HIS A 642 33.44 -3.60 19.16
N PRO A 643 34.07 -2.51 19.63
CA PRO A 643 35.41 -2.55 20.20
C PRO A 643 35.63 -3.65 21.25
N ASP A 644 34.66 -3.85 22.16
CA ASP A 644 34.70 -4.91 23.19
C ASP A 644 34.85 -6.35 22.65
N TYR A 645 34.44 -6.61 21.40
CA TYR A 645 34.44 -7.95 20.80
C TYR A 645 35.40 -8.07 19.61
N LYS A 646 35.92 -6.96 19.10
CA LYS A 646 36.71 -6.93 17.87
C LYS A 646 37.97 -7.79 17.97
N ASP A 647 38.72 -7.65 19.05
CA ASP A 647 39.97 -8.41 19.25
C ASP A 647 39.69 -9.91 19.47
N LEU A 648 38.60 -10.24 20.19
CA LEU A 648 38.13 -11.63 20.33
C LEU A 648 37.79 -12.23 18.95
N LEU A 649 37.01 -11.54 18.13
CA LEU A 649 36.64 -12.05 16.80
C LEU A 649 37.85 -12.18 15.86
N LYS A 650 38.83 -11.27 15.95
CA LYS A 650 40.10 -11.39 15.20
C LYS A 650 40.89 -12.63 15.63
N ASP A 651 41.06 -12.83 16.93
CA ASP A 651 41.76 -14.02 17.46
C ASP A 651 41.07 -15.32 17.04
N TYR A 652 39.73 -15.34 17.01
CA TYR A 652 38.97 -16.47 16.48
C TYR A 652 39.31 -16.75 15.01
N LEU A 653 39.20 -15.72 14.16
CA LEU A 653 39.42 -15.84 12.71
C LEU A 653 40.86 -16.29 12.41
N ASP A 654 41.85 -15.71 13.07
CA ASP A 654 43.26 -16.05 12.90
C ASP A 654 43.54 -17.50 13.32
N SER A 655 43.05 -17.89 14.49
CA SER A 655 43.21 -19.24 15.03
C SER A 655 42.51 -20.29 14.16
N ALA A 656 41.27 -20.03 13.77
CA ALA A 656 40.50 -20.90 12.88
C ALA A 656 41.17 -21.02 11.51
N THR A 657 41.62 -19.90 10.93
CA THR A 657 42.34 -19.89 9.64
C THR A 657 43.61 -20.73 9.72
N LYS A 658 44.45 -20.52 10.73
CA LYS A 658 45.68 -21.31 10.90
C LYS A 658 45.40 -22.80 11.05
N PHE A 659 44.38 -23.17 11.82
CA PHE A 659 43.97 -24.56 12.01
C PHE A 659 43.48 -25.18 10.70
N CYS A 660 42.48 -24.55 10.05
CA CYS A 660 41.83 -25.06 8.86
C CYS A 660 42.76 -25.12 7.64
N MET A 661 43.65 -24.14 7.48
CA MET A 661 44.64 -24.13 6.39
C MET A 661 45.61 -25.31 6.49
N ARG A 662 46.05 -25.67 7.71
CA ARG A 662 46.93 -26.82 7.95
C ARG A 662 46.30 -28.15 7.51
N VAL A 663 44.98 -28.27 7.60
CA VAL A 663 44.24 -29.51 7.28
C VAL A 663 43.51 -29.45 5.92
N GLY A 664 43.72 -28.39 5.13
CA GLY A 664 43.12 -28.25 3.80
C GLY A 664 41.63 -27.88 3.78
N MET A 665 41.09 -27.30 4.86
CA MET A 665 39.67 -26.93 5.01
C MET A 665 39.46 -25.41 5.15
N GLY A 666 40.29 -24.60 4.48
CA GLY A 666 40.41 -23.16 4.74
C GLY A 666 39.50 -22.21 3.95
N HIS A 667 38.47 -22.70 3.25
CA HIS A 667 37.56 -21.84 2.48
C HIS A 667 36.77 -20.89 3.40
N GLU A 668 36.13 -21.47 4.41
CA GLU A 668 35.40 -20.79 5.47
C GLU A 668 35.82 -21.37 6.84
N PRO A 669 36.88 -20.81 7.47
CA PRO A 669 37.50 -21.42 8.64
C PRO A 669 36.64 -21.41 9.92
N HIS A 670 36.45 -22.57 10.55
CA HIS A 670 35.79 -22.68 11.86
C HIS A 670 36.51 -23.66 12.80
N MET A 671 36.49 -23.33 14.10
CA MET A 671 36.80 -24.25 15.19
C MET A 671 35.49 -24.75 15.82
N LEU A 672 35.00 -25.91 15.40
CA LEU A 672 33.66 -26.42 15.75
C LEU A 672 33.45 -26.66 17.25
N ASP A 673 34.51 -26.92 18.00
CA ASP A 673 34.49 -27.04 19.46
C ASP A 673 34.31 -25.69 20.18
N LYS A 674 34.45 -24.57 19.45
CA LYS A 674 34.50 -23.20 20.01
C LYS A 674 33.49 -22.23 19.41
N VAL A 675 32.88 -22.54 18.25
CA VAL A 675 31.99 -21.62 17.50
C VAL A 675 30.92 -20.95 18.37
N PHE A 676 30.34 -21.67 19.32
CA PHE A 676 29.25 -21.17 20.18
C PHE A 676 29.71 -20.81 21.60
N LYS A 677 31.02 -20.68 21.85
CA LYS A 677 31.55 -20.40 23.20
C LYS A 677 31.03 -19.09 23.78
N MET A 678 30.88 -18.05 22.94
CA MET A 678 30.26 -16.78 23.35
C MET A 678 28.80 -16.96 23.81
N HIS A 679 27.99 -17.71 23.07
CA HIS A 679 26.59 -18.01 23.43
C HIS A 679 26.48 -18.86 24.69
N VAL A 680 27.34 -19.87 24.83
CA VAL A 680 27.42 -20.69 26.04
C VAL A 680 27.76 -19.84 27.26
N ASN A 681 28.70 -18.90 27.11
CA ASN A 681 29.06 -17.99 28.19
C ASN A 681 27.91 -17.02 28.54
N LEU A 682 27.16 -16.55 27.54
CA LEU A 682 25.97 -15.73 27.78
C LEU A 682 24.94 -16.48 28.64
N MET A 683 24.70 -17.76 28.34
CA MET A 683 23.76 -18.59 29.11
C MET A 683 24.22 -18.83 30.55
N ASN A 684 25.52 -19.05 30.75
CA ASN A 684 26.06 -19.39 32.07
C ASN A 684 26.33 -18.15 32.95
N ASN A 685 26.79 -17.06 32.34
CA ASN A 685 27.38 -15.92 33.04
C ASN A 685 26.72 -14.57 32.71
N GLY A 686 25.72 -14.54 31.81
CA GLY A 686 25.00 -13.32 31.46
C GLY A 686 25.79 -12.33 30.60
N THR A 687 26.90 -12.77 29.97
CA THR A 687 27.66 -11.98 28.98
C THR A 687 28.33 -12.89 27.95
N MET A 688 28.47 -12.43 26.71
CA MET A 688 29.22 -13.11 25.64
C MET A 688 30.74 -12.90 25.75
N LYS A 689 31.22 -12.03 26.67
CA LYS A 689 32.64 -11.79 26.86
C LYS A 689 33.31 -13.02 27.47
N ILE A 690 34.31 -13.54 26.80
CA ILE A 690 35.09 -14.71 27.21
C ILE A 690 36.55 -14.30 27.43
N ASP A 691 37.24 -14.98 28.35
CA ASP A 691 38.65 -14.68 28.64
C ASP A 691 39.59 -15.14 27.51
N SER A 692 39.22 -16.22 26.80
CA SER A 692 39.95 -16.78 25.66
C SER A 692 39.08 -17.76 24.85
N TRP A 693 39.49 -18.13 23.62
CA TRP A 693 38.83 -19.14 22.77
C TRP A 693 39.08 -20.58 23.17
#